data_AF-A0A243SEC4-F1
#
_entry.id   AF-A0A243SEC4-F1
#
_cell.length_a   1.000
_cell.length_b   1.000
_cell.length_c   1.000
_cell.angle_alpha   90.00
_cell.angle_beta   90.00
_cell.angle_gamma   90.00
#
_symmetry.space_group_name_H-M   'P 1'
#
loop_
_entity.id
_entity.type
_entity.pdbx_description
1 polymer ?
#
loop_
_entity_poly.entity_id
_entity_poly.type
_entity_poly.pdbx_seq_one_letter_code
_entity_poly.pdbx_strand_id
1 'polypeptide(L)'
;MSTKEKIYIGVEEPLILNDTDKLWMVVSGEVNVFYVRVDEKGDYLCALKYLYSAKKGDLLFSLLSTDCKNDTRLIVFSNEATLLSIDKHKLIAIDHFFLASMIDKWILKTSFKINLSNTPKTYKTIDSYNYFVLNQNTIAYPSHGINWISLIDGELSIFSDHETINYNDGLKFPIPVCNKLWVKSMSESSELKSMSTREVLEDEINFLISLEKLQGHFYNQLCKNIEISSLSESDILNDKLIYQEEELKSTLEKIKSIVTGSKKELHHSKKDKAKKQNILFLTCQLIGEQTGFKFEEPKYFEADNYNTNNYLYAIAQSSKVRIRKIILRDVWWKDENGHLLAFVKETNEPVALIQKNSTTYLIKNFSKGTETIVNNEIADTLEPIGYMFFSGFDVKMDSIKKVLNFAMNGVKKDARLLLVASLLVSLIGLLIPILSGMIYDDVIPTADKSIHLEIFMIMIIIGFVSAGLQLAQGVLQMRLESKSSVNLQVGVMDYILRLPVTFYKKYTAGDLTNRVLSINSIRQILSNTLMTVVLSGVFSFVNLLLLFYYDSSLAWVGVTLALIAISFMVLMGWFKLKYDREVSKYQGDIQGFLFEFLSGISKIRITGGEKRIFSLWGEKFSKLKKLGFSSGSYQNFVEVFNSSYPLFT
;
A
#
# COMPACT_ATOMS: atom_id res chain seq x y z
N MET A 1 33.61 -23.33 -40.71
CA MET A 1 32.29 -22.71 -40.98
C MET A 1 31.25 -23.56 -40.25
N SER A 2 30.23 -22.93 -39.63
CA SER A 2 29.21 -23.51 -38.70
C SER A 2 29.64 -23.57 -37.22
N THR A 3 28.94 -23.00 -36.23
CA THR A 3 27.67 -22.25 -36.20
C THR A 3 27.69 -21.37 -34.94
N LYS A 4 27.98 -20.07 -35.07
CA LYS A 4 27.58 -19.09 -34.05
C LYS A 4 26.09 -18.87 -34.23
N GLU A 5 25.27 -19.61 -33.50
CA GLU A 5 23.82 -19.53 -33.64
C GLU A 5 23.27 -18.40 -32.76
N LYS A 6 22.56 -17.45 -33.38
CA LYS A 6 21.85 -16.38 -32.68
C LYS A 6 20.46 -16.89 -32.32
N ILE A 7 20.18 -16.99 -31.04
CA ILE A 7 18.89 -17.41 -30.51
C ILE A 7 18.14 -16.14 -30.08
N TYR A 8 16.93 -15.95 -30.61
CA TYR A 8 16.02 -14.89 -30.21
C TYR A 8 15.09 -15.42 -29.13
N ILE A 9 15.07 -14.80 -27.95
CA ILE A 9 14.19 -15.21 -26.85
C ILE A 9 13.09 -14.18 -26.70
N GLY A 10 11.84 -14.65 -26.82
CA GLY A 10 10.63 -13.92 -26.50
C GLY A 10 9.97 -14.43 -25.22
N VAL A 11 8.89 -13.76 -24.80
CA VAL A 11 8.14 -14.12 -23.58
C VAL A 11 7.44 -15.47 -23.71
N GLU A 12 7.06 -15.88 -24.92
CA GLU A 12 6.27 -17.09 -25.20
C GLU A 12 7.13 -18.35 -25.43
N GLU A 13 8.43 -18.20 -25.72
CA GLU A 13 9.35 -19.32 -25.98
C GLU A 13 10.57 -19.23 -25.05
N PRO A 14 10.48 -19.77 -23.81
CA PRO A 14 11.62 -19.82 -22.92
C PRO A 14 12.69 -20.80 -23.40
N LEU A 15 13.96 -20.43 -23.21
CA LEU A 15 15.09 -21.31 -23.53
C LEU A 15 15.51 -22.10 -22.28
N ILE A 16 15.52 -23.43 -22.39
CA ILE A 16 16.06 -24.32 -21.36
C ILE A 16 17.55 -24.58 -21.65
N LEU A 17 18.41 -24.32 -20.68
CA LEU A 17 19.86 -24.50 -20.81
C LEU A 17 20.25 -25.96 -20.53
N ASN A 18 20.10 -26.84 -21.52
CA ASN A 18 20.34 -28.28 -21.38
C ASN A 18 21.71 -28.76 -21.89
N ASP A 19 22.46 -27.91 -22.58
CA ASP A 19 23.71 -28.30 -23.22
C ASP A 19 24.89 -28.11 -22.25
N THR A 20 25.68 -29.17 -22.03
CA THR A 20 26.89 -29.12 -21.18
C THR A 20 28.07 -28.49 -21.91
N ASP A 21 28.10 -28.56 -23.23
CA ASP A 21 29.27 -28.19 -24.03
C ASP A 21 29.13 -26.78 -24.64
N LYS A 22 27.97 -26.16 -24.47
CA LYS A 22 27.69 -24.79 -24.91
C LYS A 22 27.54 -23.83 -23.75
N LEU A 23 27.81 -22.56 -24.06
CA LEU A 23 27.49 -21.41 -23.24
C LEU A 23 26.74 -20.38 -24.08
N TRP A 24 26.06 -19.46 -23.39
CA TRP A 24 25.28 -18.42 -24.05
C TRP A 24 25.75 -17.04 -23.61
N MET A 25 25.96 -16.15 -24.57
CA MET A 25 26.33 -14.75 -24.32
C MET A 25 25.17 -13.84 -24.69
N VAL A 26 24.82 -12.89 -23.81
CA VAL A 26 23.77 -11.91 -24.09
C VAL A 26 24.29 -10.81 -25.02
N VAL A 27 23.80 -10.75 -26.26
CA VAL A 27 24.24 -9.78 -27.29
C VAL A 27 23.43 -8.48 -27.23
N SER A 28 22.12 -8.58 -26.99
CA SER A 28 21.24 -7.43 -26.78
C SER A 28 20.09 -7.79 -25.85
N GLY A 29 19.61 -6.80 -25.09
CA GLY A 29 18.50 -6.99 -24.15
C GLY A 29 18.96 -7.40 -22.75
N GLU A 30 17.98 -7.78 -21.93
CA GLU A 30 18.14 -8.31 -20.58
C GLU A 30 17.39 -9.63 -20.47
N VAL A 31 17.97 -10.55 -19.73
CA VAL A 31 17.58 -11.96 -19.71
C VAL A 31 17.44 -12.41 -18.25
N ASN A 32 16.27 -12.90 -17.87
CA ASN A 32 16.00 -13.38 -16.52
C ASN A 32 16.22 -14.89 -16.45
N VAL A 33 17.08 -15.31 -15.53
CA VAL A 33 17.42 -16.73 -15.30
C VAL A 33 16.62 -17.26 -14.12
N PHE A 34 15.94 -18.37 -14.34
CA PHE A 34 15.16 -19.12 -13.36
C PHE A 34 15.71 -20.54 -13.27
N TYR A 35 15.41 -21.23 -12.17
CA TYR A 35 15.68 -22.65 -11.99
C TYR A 35 14.41 -23.39 -11.58
N VAL A 36 14.26 -24.61 -12.07
CA VAL A 36 13.09 -25.47 -11.83
C VAL A 36 13.46 -26.94 -12.02
N ARG A 37 12.71 -27.85 -11.41
CA ARG A 37 12.81 -29.29 -11.71
C ARG A 37 11.87 -29.61 -12.88
N VAL A 38 12.38 -30.29 -13.89
CA VAL A 38 11.67 -30.61 -15.14
C VAL A 38 11.52 -32.13 -15.24
N ASP A 39 10.42 -32.65 -15.76
CA ASP A 39 10.24 -34.10 -15.99
C ASP A 39 10.95 -34.54 -17.30
N GLU A 40 11.06 -35.86 -17.55
CA GLU A 40 11.61 -36.44 -18.79
C GLU A 40 10.88 -35.95 -20.05
N LYS A 41 9.63 -35.49 -19.90
CA LYS A 41 8.79 -34.92 -20.95
C LYS A 41 8.94 -33.41 -21.16
N GLY A 42 9.73 -32.73 -20.32
CA GLY A 42 9.92 -31.27 -20.40
C GLY A 42 8.94 -30.44 -19.57
N ASP A 43 8.03 -31.07 -18.83
CA ASP A 43 7.04 -30.38 -17.98
C ASP A 43 7.62 -29.93 -16.63
N TYR A 44 7.16 -28.79 -16.11
CA TYR A 44 7.64 -28.24 -14.84
C TYR A 44 7.03 -28.98 -13.65
N LEU A 45 7.87 -29.61 -12.82
CA LEU A 45 7.46 -30.30 -11.61
C LEU A 45 7.25 -29.35 -10.42
N CYS A 46 7.84 -28.15 -10.46
CA CYS A 46 7.70 -27.14 -9.41
C CYS A 46 7.57 -25.73 -9.98
N ALA A 47 7.25 -24.76 -9.13
CA ALA A 47 7.20 -23.35 -9.53
C ALA A 47 8.59 -22.84 -9.96
N LEU A 48 8.62 -21.95 -10.95
CA LEU A 48 9.83 -21.27 -11.42
C LEU A 48 10.40 -20.39 -10.30
N LYS A 49 11.67 -20.62 -9.95
CA LYS A 49 12.37 -19.81 -8.94
C LYS A 49 13.38 -18.89 -9.61
N TYR A 50 13.27 -17.60 -9.32
CA TYR A 50 14.15 -16.59 -9.90
C TYR A 50 15.56 -16.69 -9.31
N LEU A 51 16.59 -16.64 -10.17
CA LEU A 51 18.00 -16.64 -9.77
C LEU A 51 18.61 -15.24 -9.90
N TYR A 52 18.80 -14.74 -11.12
CA TYR A 52 19.34 -13.41 -11.42
C TYR A 52 18.99 -12.94 -12.85
N SER A 53 19.21 -11.64 -13.12
CA SER A 53 19.12 -11.07 -14.46
C SER A 53 20.51 -10.85 -15.08
N ALA A 54 20.69 -11.33 -16.30
CA ALA A 54 21.87 -11.16 -17.14
C ALA A 54 21.64 -10.03 -18.16
N LYS A 55 22.60 -9.12 -18.25
CA LYS A 55 22.55 -7.96 -19.17
C LYS A 55 23.46 -8.21 -20.36
N LYS A 56 23.37 -7.35 -21.38
CA LYS A 56 24.29 -7.35 -22.52
C LYS A 56 25.76 -7.47 -22.08
N GLY A 57 26.44 -8.46 -22.64
CA GLY A 57 27.84 -8.80 -22.33
C GLY A 57 28.03 -9.81 -21.21
N ASP A 58 26.98 -10.27 -20.54
CA ASP A 58 27.07 -11.33 -19.54
C ASP A 58 27.04 -12.73 -20.18
N LEU A 59 27.69 -13.69 -19.52
CA LEU A 59 27.67 -15.11 -19.88
C LEU A 59 26.66 -15.89 -19.02
N LEU A 60 26.07 -16.90 -19.65
CA LEU A 60 25.17 -17.86 -19.05
C LEU A 60 25.73 -19.26 -19.27
N PHE A 61 25.73 -20.05 -18.19
CA PHE A 61 26.14 -21.45 -18.19
C PHE A 61 24.95 -22.31 -17.75
N SER A 62 24.84 -23.52 -18.29
CA SER A 62 23.79 -24.47 -17.94
C SER A 62 23.90 -25.01 -16.51
N LEU A 63 25.08 -24.88 -15.89
CA LEU A 63 25.45 -25.47 -14.59
C LEU A 63 25.44 -27.00 -14.56
N LEU A 64 25.21 -27.66 -15.70
CA LEU A 64 25.21 -29.12 -15.80
C LEU A 64 26.65 -29.63 -15.90
N SER A 65 26.97 -30.66 -15.12
CA SER A 65 28.21 -31.45 -15.19
C SER A 65 27.85 -32.91 -15.47
N THR A 66 28.82 -33.71 -15.92
CA THR A 66 28.65 -35.13 -16.25
C THR A 66 28.13 -35.98 -15.08
N ASP A 67 28.30 -35.51 -13.84
CA ASP A 67 27.89 -36.20 -12.61
C ASP A 67 26.47 -35.81 -12.11
N CYS A 68 25.75 -34.95 -12.82
CA CYS A 68 24.43 -34.45 -12.40
C CYS A 68 23.31 -35.50 -12.59
N LYS A 69 22.81 -36.06 -11.49
CA LYS A 69 21.71 -37.06 -11.51
C LYS A 69 20.28 -36.50 -11.43
N ASN A 70 20.11 -35.24 -11.01
CA ASN A 70 18.80 -34.66 -10.77
C ASN A 70 18.23 -33.95 -12.02
N ASP A 71 16.92 -33.72 -12.06
CA ASP A 71 16.26 -33.07 -13.21
C ASP A 71 16.12 -31.54 -13.06
N THR A 72 16.97 -30.91 -12.25
CA THR A 72 16.97 -29.45 -12.12
C THR A 72 17.56 -28.83 -13.38
N ARG A 73 16.88 -27.83 -13.95
CA ARG A 73 17.35 -27.10 -15.15
C ARG A 73 17.23 -25.60 -14.95
N LEU A 74 18.11 -24.87 -15.64
CA LEU A 74 18.01 -23.42 -15.76
C LEU A 74 17.16 -23.04 -16.97
N ILE A 75 16.24 -22.10 -16.77
CA ILE A 75 15.32 -21.61 -17.78
C ILE A 75 15.46 -20.10 -17.90
N VAL A 76 15.41 -19.63 -19.12
CA VAL A 76 15.76 -18.27 -19.47
C VAL A 76 14.60 -17.58 -20.16
N PHE A 77 14.17 -16.43 -19.63
CA PHE A 77 13.08 -15.61 -20.16
C PHE A 77 13.57 -14.21 -20.53
N SER A 78 13.01 -13.64 -21.60
CA SER A 78 13.23 -12.24 -21.95
C SER A 78 12.03 -11.63 -22.67
N ASN A 79 11.86 -10.31 -22.55
CA ASN A 79 10.86 -9.58 -23.33
C ASN A 79 11.29 -9.34 -24.79
N GLU A 80 12.59 -9.40 -25.10
CA GLU A 80 13.19 -9.30 -26.45
C GLU A 80 14.73 -9.30 -26.29
N ALA A 81 15.37 -10.47 -26.17
CA ALA A 81 16.82 -10.57 -26.09
C ALA A 81 17.40 -11.49 -27.16
N THR A 82 18.63 -11.21 -27.57
CA THR A 82 19.43 -12.10 -28.42
C THR A 82 20.54 -12.74 -27.61
N LEU A 83 20.57 -14.07 -27.64
CA LEU A 83 21.68 -14.87 -27.13
C LEU A 83 22.54 -15.36 -28.29
N LEU A 84 23.84 -15.46 -28.05
CA LEU A 84 24.78 -16.12 -28.94
C LEU A 84 25.23 -17.42 -28.28
N SER A 85 24.98 -18.55 -28.93
CA SER A 85 25.52 -19.83 -28.48
C SER A 85 26.97 -19.99 -28.92
N ILE A 86 27.84 -20.38 -27.98
CA ILE A 86 29.29 -20.56 -28.18
C ILE A 86 29.69 -21.92 -27.58
N ASP A 87 30.48 -22.70 -28.30
CA ASP A 87 31.03 -23.96 -27.77
C ASP A 87 32.10 -23.68 -26.71
N LYS A 88 32.13 -24.44 -25.61
CA LYS A 88 33.11 -24.30 -24.50
C LYS A 88 34.56 -24.35 -25.00
N HIS A 89 34.86 -25.24 -25.95
CA HIS A 89 36.20 -25.33 -26.57
C HIS A 89 36.62 -24.08 -27.37
N LYS A 90 35.68 -23.19 -27.69
CA LYS A 90 35.94 -21.93 -28.41
C LYS A 90 36.02 -20.71 -27.47
N LEU A 91 35.87 -20.87 -26.15
CA LEU A 91 36.11 -19.77 -25.18
C LEU A 91 37.48 -19.12 -25.42
N ILE A 92 38.48 -19.95 -25.70
CA ILE A 92 39.89 -19.59 -25.82
C ILE A 92 40.12 -18.63 -27.00
N ALA A 93 39.26 -18.66 -28.02
CA ALA A 93 39.34 -17.74 -29.16
C ALA A 93 38.85 -16.32 -28.83
N ILE A 94 38.30 -16.09 -27.62
CA ILE A 94 37.87 -14.78 -27.12
C ILE A 94 39.04 -14.15 -26.36
N ASP A 95 39.24 -12.85 -26.53
CA ASP A 95 40.26 -12.10 -25.80
C ASP A 95 40.17 -12.33 -24.28
N HIS A 96 41.27 -12.80 -23.69
CA HIS A 96 41.38 -13.17 -22.28
C HIS A 96 41.02 -12.02 -21.34
N PHE A 97 41.24 -10.76 -21.75
CA PHE A 97 40.88 -9.59 -20.95
C PHE A 97 39.36 -9.45 -20.79
N PHE A 98 38.61 -9.58 -21.89
CA PHE A 98 37.15 -9.50 -21.85
C PHE A 98 36.55 -10.75 -21.21
N LEU A 99 37.11 -11.92 -21.49
CA LEU A 99 36.64 -13.18 -20.97
C LEU A 99 36.77 -13.26 -19.44
N ALA A 100 37.89 -12.83 -18.87
CA ALA A 100 38.11 -12.77 -17.42
C ALA A 100 37.00 -11.94 -16.72
N SER A 101 36.72 -10.75 -17.22
CA SER A 101 35.67 -9.88 -16.66
C SER A 101 34.28 -10.51 -16.73
N MET A 102 33.97 -11.23 -17.80
CA MET A 102 32.68 -11.90 -17.96
C MET A 102 32.52 -13.10 -17.01
N ILE A 103 33.58 -13.90 -16.84
CA ILE A 103 33.59 -15.03 -15.91
C ILE A 103 33.45 -14.52 -14.47
N ASP A 104 34.20 -13.49 -14.10
CA ASP A 104 34.15 -12.93 -12.74
C ASP A 104 32.73 -12.45 -12.38
N LYS A 105 32.07 -11.74 -13.31
CA LYS A 105 30.69 -11.29 -13.13
C LYS A 105 29.72 -12.46 -12.98
N TRP A 106 29.89 -13.51 -13.76
CA TRP A 106 29.04 -14.69 -13.68
C TRP A 106 29.22 -15.41 -12.33
N ILE A 107 30.45 -15.67 -11.88
CA ILE A 107 30.75 -16.32 -10.60
C ILE A 107 30.21 -15.49 -9.42
N LEU A 108 30.37 -14.17 -9.43
CA LEU A 108 29.84 -13.31 -8.35
C LEU A 108 28.31 -13.31 -8.31
N LYS A 109 27.64 -13.21 -9.46
CA LYS A 109 26.17 -13.19 -9.52
C LYS A 109 25.56 -14.52 -9.09
N THR A 110 26.13 -15.63 -9.54
CA THR A 110 25.66 -16.98 -9.22
C THR A 110 25.92 -17.32 -7.76
N SER A 111 27.15 -17.15 -7.27
CA SER A 111 27.51 -17.49 -5.88
C SER A 111 26.70 -16.72 -4.84
N PHE A 112 26.43 -15.43 -5.06
CA PHE A 112 25.64 -14.62 -4.13
C PHE A 112 24.19 -15.12 -3.95
N LYS A 113 23.63 -15.75 -4.98
CA LYS A 113 22.25 -16.25 -4.97
C LYS A 113 22.14 -17.71 -4.58
N ILE A 114 23.13 -18.52 -4.94
CA ILE A 114 23.14 -19.95 -4.66
C ILE A 114 23.59 -20.21 -3.21
N ASN A 115 24.60 -19.47 -2.73
CA ASN A 115 25.09 -19.63 -1.36
C ASN A 115 24.40 -18.67 -0.38
N LEU A 116 23.37 -19.19 0.28
CA LEU A 116 22.57 -18.47 1.26
C LEU A 116 23.27 -18.35 2.64
N SER A 117 24.43 -18.97 2.83
CA SER A 117 25.17 -18.91 4.09
C SER A 117 25.66 -17.49 4.38
N ASN A 118 25.66 -17.12 5.67
CA ASN A 118 26.14 -15.82 6.11
C ASN A 118 27.66 -15.76 6.00
N THR A 119 28.17 -14.67 5.40
CA THR A 119 29.62 -14.47 5.26
C THR A 119 30.27 -14.29 6.64
N PRO A 120 31.35 -15.03 6.96
CA PRO A 120 32.03 -14.95 8.26
C PRO A 120 32.53 -13.54 8.54
N LYS A 121 32.38 -13.07 9.78
CA LYS A 121 32.81 -11.71 10.18
C LYS A 121 34.33 -11.59 10.35
N THR A 122 35.00 -12.69 10.67
CA THR A 122 36.45 -12.76 10.90
C THR A 122 37.10 -13.53 9.75
N TYR A 123 37.95 -12.86 8.98
CA TYR A 123 38.63 -13.43 7.82
C TYR A 123 39.97 -12.74 7.55
N LYS A 124 40.85 -13.42 6.83
CA LYS A 124 42.10 -12.86 6.30
C LYS A 124 41.85 -12.42 4.85
N THR A 125 42.19 -11.17 4.53
CA THR A 125 42.02 -10.64 3.18
C THR A 125 43.09 -11.19 2.24
N ILE A 126 42.69 -11.48 1.00
CA ILE A 126 43.59 -11.90 -0.09
C ILE A 126 43.72 -10.74 -1.06
N ASP A 127 44.56 -9.76 -0.75
CA ASP A 127 44.66 -8.52 -1.53
C ASP A 127 45.87 -8.49 -2.49
N SER A 128 46.75 -9.49 -2.45
CA SER A 128 47.93 -9.58 -3.35
C SER A 128 47.98 -10.93 -4.10
N TYR A 129 48.36 -10.87 -5.38
CA TYR A 129 48.55 -12.04 -6.25
C TYR A 129 49.92 -12.70 -6.00
N ASN A 130 50.13 -13.20 -4.78
CA ASN A 130 51.39 -13.78 -4.32
C ASN A 130 51.17 -15.07 -3.53
N TYR A 131 52.28 -15.71 -3.13
CA TYR A 131 52.28 -16.82 -2.19
C TYR A 131 51.95 -16.32 -0.77
N PHE A 132 51.06 -17.03 -0.08
CA PHE A 132 50.70 -16.72 1.30
C PHE A 132 50.38 -18.00 2.08
N VAL A 133 50.60 -17.95 3.40
CA VAL A 133 50.31 -19.05 4.32
C VAL A 133 49.03 -18.77 5.09
N LEU A 134 48.17 -19.78 5.20
CA LEU A 134 47.00 -19.79 6.07
C LEU A 134 47.25 -20.68 7.28
N ASN A 135 46.94 -20.14 8.47
CA ASN A 135 47.00 -20.89 9.71
C ASN A 135 45.71 -21.70 9.89
N GLN A 136 45.75 -22.75 10.73
CA GLN A 136 44.60 -23.60 11.02
C GLN A 136 43.34 -22.80 11.40
N ASN A 137 42.19 -23.23 10.86
CA ASN A 137 40.86 -22.63 11.07
C ASN A 137 40.72 -21.17 10.63
N THR A 138 41.71 -20.58 9.95
CA THR A 138 41.56 -19.23 9.39
C THR A 138 40.78 -19.28 8.08
N ILE A 139 39.77 -18.41 7.98
CA ILE A 139 38.95 -18.22 6.79
C ILE A 139 39.57 -17.11 5.95
N ALA A 140 39.65 -17.29 4.64
CA ALA A 140 40.20 -16.29 3.72
C ALA A 140 39.32 -16.07 2.50
N TYR A 141 39.19 -14.81 2.10
CA TYR A 141 38.55 -14.38 0.85
C TYR A 141 39.01 -12.95 0.48
N PRO A 142 38.96 -12.55 -0.81
CA PRO A 142 39.38 -11.21 -1.23
C PRO A 142 38.41 -10.12 -0.77
N SER A 143 38.92 -8.91 -0.50
CA SER A 143 38.08 -7.78 -0.10
C SER A 143 37.14 -7.31 -1.22
N HIS A 144 37.58 -7.39 -2.47
CA HIS A 144 36.82 -7.04 -3.67
C HIS A 144 37.11 -8.03 -4.81
N GLY A 145 36.07 -8.40 -5.55
CA GLY A 145 36.21 -9.23 -6.75
C GLY A 145 36.40 -10.72 -6.46
N ILE A 146 37.17 -11.38 -7.32
CA ILE A 146 37.48 -12.81 -7.27
C ILE A 146 38.99 -12.97 -7.38
N ASN A 147 39.54 -13.85 -6.55
CA ASN A 147 40.90 -14.34 -6.68
C ASN A 147 40.86 -15.85 -6.88
N TRP A 148 41.75 -16.39 -7.68
CA TRP A 148 41.89 -17.83 -7.85
C TRP A 148 43.02 -18.34 -6.98
N ILE A 149 42.83 -19.47 -6.29
CA ILE A 149 43.80 -20.02 -5.35
C ILE A 149 44.19 -21.42 -5.80
N SER A 150 45.49 -21.69 -5.90
CA SER A 150 46.01 -23.06 -6.02
C SER A 150 46.68 -23.50 -4.72
N LEU A 151 46.39 -24.72 -4.29
CA LEU A 151 47.01 -25.37 -3.14
C LEU A 151 48.40 -25.93 -3.50
N ILE A 152 49.41 -25.60 -2.69
CA ILE A 152 50.79 -26.08 -2.87
C ILE A 152 51.15 -27.12 -1.80
N ASP A 153 50.67 -26.91 -0.58
CA ASP A 153 50.83 -27.85 0.53
C ASP A 153 49.73 -27.62 1.58
N GLY A 154 49.28 -28.71 2.22
CA GLY A 154 48.24 -28.70 3.26
C GLY A 154 46.86 -29.24 2.83
N GLU A 155 45.84 -28.90 3.63
CA GLU A 155 44.46 -29.33 3.43
C GLU A 155 43.52 -28.13 3.59
N LEU A 156 42.65 -27.92 2.60
CA LEU A 156 41.69 -26.82 2.57
C LEU A 156 40.25 -27.33 2.53
N SER A 157 39.39 -26.61 3.23
CA SER A 157 37.95 -26.63 2.96
C SER A 157 37.59 -25.47 2.03
N ILE A 158 36.80 -25.77 1.02
CA ILE A 158 36.49 -24.91 -0.13
C ILE A 158 34.98 -24.78 -0.28
N PHE A 159 34.56 -23.74 -1.03
CA PHE A 159 33.17 -23.39 -1.30
C PHE A 159 32.34 -23.24 -0.02
N SER A 160 32.88 -22.57 0.99
CA SER A 160 32.20 -22.36 2.28
C SER A 160 31.94 -23.66 3.07
N ASP A 161 32.99 -24.45 3.29
CA ASP A 161 32.99 -25.70 4.08
C ASP A 161 32.20 -26.86 3.44
N HIS A 162 31.96 -26.81 2.13
CA HIS A 162 31.18 -27.83 1.42
C HIS A 162 32.05 -28.99 0.87
N GLU A 163 33.31 -28.73 0.52
CA GLU A 163 34.25 -29.75 0.05
C GLU A 163 35.61 -29.58 0.71
N THR A 164 36.34 -30.68 0.91
CA THR A 164 37.71 -30.70 1.42
C THR A 164 38.66 -31.19 0.33
N ILE A 165 39.76 -30.49 0.11
CA ILE A 165 40.82 -30.88 -0.83
C ILE A 165 42.12 -31.05 -0.06
N ASN A 166 42.74 -32.21 -0.26
CA ASN A 166 44.08 -32.51 0.22
C ASN A 166 45.08 -32.43 -0.95
N TYR A 167 46.27 -31.88 -0.70
CA TYR A 167 47.34 -31.86 -1.70
C TYR A 167 47.68 -33.27 -2.26
N ASN A 168 47.54 -34.31 -1.43
CA ASN A 168 47.84 -35.69 -1.82
C ASN A 168 46.86 -36.30 -2.84
N ASP A 169 45.70 -35.68 -3.08
CA ASP A 169 44.71 -36.17 -4.06
C ASP A 169 45.07 -35.81 -5.51
N GLY A 170 46.21 -35.14 -5.75
CA GLY A 170 46.76 -34.88 -7.09
C GLY A 170 46.04 -33.78 -7.89
N LEU A 171 45.08 -33.08 -7.28
CA LEU A 171 44.28 -32.05 -7.92
C LEU A 171 44.97 -30.68 -7.88
N LYS A 172 45.76 -30.36 -8.92
CA LYS A 172 46.43 -29.06 -9.12
C LYS A 172 45.59 -28.07 -9.93
N PHE A 173 44.31 -27.89 -9.60
CA PHE A 173 43.47 -26.92 -10.29
C PHE A 173 43.18 -25.69 -9.41
N PRO A 174 43.17 -24.47 -9.97
CA PRO A 174 42.93 -23.24 -9.21
C PRO A 174 41.44 -23.05 -8.90
N ILE A 175 41.11 -22.57 -7.71
CA ILE A 175 39.72 -22.44 -7.24
C ILE A 175 39.35 -20.97 -7.07
N PRO A 176 38.19 -20.53 -7.56
CA PRO A 176 37.78 -19.15 -7.40
C PRO A 176 37.24 -18.90 -5.99
N VAL A 177 37.75 -17.84 -5.37
CA VAL A 177 37.41 -17.42 -4.01
C VAL A 177 36.83 -16.03 -4.03
N CYS A 178 35.69 -15.87 -3.36
CA CYS A 178 35.01 -14.59 -3.17
C CYS A 178 34.33 -14.57 -1.80
N ASN A 179 33.69 -13.45 -1.45
CA ASN A 179 32.99 -13.30 -0.16
C ASN A 179 31.96 -14.41 0.13
N LYS A 180 31.41 -15.06 -0.89
CA LYS A 180 30.39 -16.13 -0.81
C LYS A 180 30.93 -17.52 -1.12
N LEU A 181 32.20 -17.63 -1.49
CA LEU A 181 32.93 -18.88 -1.74
C LEU A 181 34.27 -18.76 -1.04
N TRP A 182 34.27 -18.72 0.28
CA TRP A 182 35.50 -18.61 1.07
C TRP A 182 36.20 -19.96 1.20
N VAL A 183 37.49 -19.90 1.48
CA VAL A 183 38.31 -21.07 1.83
C VAL A 183 38.71 -21.01 3.29
N LYS A 184 38.93 -22.17 3.89
CA LYS A 184 39.38 -22.30 5.27
C LYS A 184 40.42 -23.40 5.39
N SER A 185 41.55 -23.10 6.03
CA SER A 185 42.64 -24.06 6.25
C SER A 185 42.27 -25.07 7.34
N MET A 186 42.44 -26.35 7.04
CA MET A 186 42.25 -27.47 7.98
C MET A 186 43.58 -27.95 8.58
N SER A 187 44.70 -27.78 7.87
CA SER A 187 46.06 -28.09 8.35
C SER A 187 46.66 -26.95 9.21
N GLU A 188 47.73 -27.27 9.96
CA GLU A 188 48.47 -26.31 10.80
C GLU A 188 49.01 -25.12 9.98
N SER A 189 49.55 -25.41 8.79
CA SER A 189 49.94 -24.43 7.79
C SER A 189 49.55 -24.93 6.39
N SER A 190 48.76 -24.14 5.65
CA SER A 190 48.49 -24.38 4.23
C SER A 190 49.19 -23.30 3.39
N GLU A 191 50.01 -23.72 2.43
CA GLU A 191 50.69 -22.83 1.49
C GLU A 191 49.86 -22.68 0.21
N LEU A 192 49.53 -21.43 -0.12
CA LEU A 192 48.61 -21.08 -1.19
C LEU A 192 49.22 -20.04 -2.13
N LYS A 193 48.89 -20.14 -3.42
CA LYS A 193 49.20 -19.11 -4.41
C LYS A 193 47.90 -18.46 -4.89
N SER A 194 47.80 -17.14 -4.71
CA SER A 194 46.72 -16.32 -5.27
C SER A 194 47.09 -15.88 -6.68
N MET A 195 46.18 -16.06 -7.63
CA MET A 195 46.32 -15.71 -9.05
C MET A 195 45.11 -14.91 -9.50
N SER A 196 45.30 -14.09 -10.53
CA SER A 196 44.19 -13.38 -11.18
C SER A 196 43.45 -14.31 -12.15
N THR A 197 42.19 -14.01 -12.47
CA THR A 197 41.42 -14.77 -13.49
C THR A 197 42.16 -14.80 -14.83
N ARG A 198 42.91 -13.74 -15.16
CA ARG A 198 43.70 -13.66 -16.39
C ARG A 198 44.86 -14.66 -16.41
N GLU A 199 45.58 -14.81 -15.30
CA GLU A 199 46.68 -15.77 -15.17
C GLU A 199 46.17 -17.21 -15.25
N VAL A 200 45.01 -17.48 -14.66
CA VAL A 200 44.40 -18.82 -14.73
C VAL A 200 43.95 -19.17 -16.14
N LEU A 201 43.48 -18.19 -16.93
CA LEU A 201 43.09 -18.41 -18.32
C LEU A 201 44.28 -18.76 -19.24
N GLU A 202 45.53 -18.53 -18.82
CA GLU A 202 46.71 -19.00 -19.57
C GLU A 202 46.89 -20.52 -19.47
N ASP A 203 46.41 -21.14 -18.39
CA ASP A 203 46.40 -22.59 -18.18
C ASP A 203 45.01 -23.18 -18.46
N GLU A 204 44.73 -23.36 -19.75
CA GLU A 204 43.42 -23.72 -20.28
C GLU A 204 42.83 -25.00 -19.66
N ILE A 205 43.67 -26.01 -19.45
CA ILE A 205 43.25 -27.32 -18.96
C ILE A 205 42.77 -27.20 -17.52
N ASN A 206 43.58 -26.57 -16.67
CA ASN A 206 43.25 -26.40 -15.26
C ASN A 206 42.06 -25.45 -15.07
N PHE A 207 41.94 -24.40 -15.90
CA PHE A 207 40.77 -23.53 -15.88
C PHE A 207 39.47 -24.28 -16.19
N LEU A 208 39.43 -25.10 -17.24
CA LEU A 208 38.23 -25.86 -17.62
C LEU A 208 37.81 -26.86 -16.54
N ILE A 209 38.76 -27.57 -15.93
CA ILE A 209 38.50 -28.48 -14.80
C ILE A 209 37.89 -27.72 -13.62
N SER A 210 38.45 -26.55 -13.30
CA SER A 210 37.98 -25.72 -12.20
C SER A 210 36.56 -25.19 -12.45
N LEU A 211 36.28 -24.78 -13.68
CA LEU A 211 34.96 -24.32 -14.11
C LEU A 211 33.93 -25.43 -14.02
N GLU A 212 34.28 -26.66 -14.42
CA GLU A 212 33.41 -27.82 -14.31
C GLU A 212 33.08 -28.15 -12.85
N LYS A 213 34.10 -28.19 -11.97
CA LYS A 213 33.90 -28.42 -10.53
C LYS A 213 33.01 -27.36 -9.90
N LEU A 214 33.22 -26.09 -10.24
CA LEU A 214 32.37 -25.00 -9.75
C LEU A 214 30.92 -25.10 -10.26
N GLN A 215 30.71 -25.49 -11.52
CA GLN A 215 29.36 -25.73 -12.06
C GLN A 215 28.66 -26.87 -11.29
N GLY A 216 29.36 -27.98 -11.05
CA GLY A 216 28.87 -29.10 -10.24
C GLY A 216 28.50 -28.68 -8.80
N HIS A 217 29.34 -27.89 -8.15
CA HIS A 217 29.06 -27.35 -6.82
C HIS A 217 27.78 -26.50 -6.80
N PHE A 218 27.66 -25.54 -7.73
CA PHE A 218 26.48 -24.70 -7.86
C PHE A 218 25.21 -25.50 -8.14
N TYR A 219 25.32 -26.55 -8.96
CA TYR A 219 24.20 -27.44 -9.25
C TYR A 219 23.71 -28.19 -8.02
N ASN A 220 24.63 -28.77 -7.24
CA ASN A 220 24.29 -29.51 -6.03
C ASN A 220 23.63 -28.59 -4.99
N GLN A 221 24.15 -27.38 -4.83
CA GLN A 221 23.58 -26.41 -3.90
C GLN A 221 22.20 -25.91 -4.35
N LEU A 222 21.97 -25.74 -5.66
CA LEU A 222 20.64 -25.46 -6.20
C LEU A 222 19.65 -26.59 -5.90
N CYS A 223 20.06 -27.85 -6.09
CA CYS A 223 19.22 -29.01 -5.78
C CYS A 223 18.84 -29.04 -4.28
N LYS A 224 19.81 -28.78 -3.40
CA LYS A 224 19.61 -28.71 -1.96
C LYS A 224 18.66 -27.58 -1.56
N ASN A 225 18.80 -26.40 -2.18
CA ASN A 225 17.91 -25.27 -1.93
C ASN A 225 16.46 -25.57 -2.35
N ILE A 226 16.25 -26.27 -3.48
CA ILE A 226 14.92 -26.74 -3.89
C ILE A 226 14.35 -27.69 -2.84
N GLU A 227 15.12 -28.66 -2.39
CA GLU A 227 14.68 -29.66 -1.41
C GLU A 227 14.29 -29.02 -0.06
N ILE A 228 15.14 -28.15 0.49
CA ILE A 228 14.86 -27.39 1.71
C ILE A 228 13.57 -26.60 1.58
N SER A 229 13.38 -25.92 0.44
CA SER A 229 12.16 -25.14 0.23
C SER A 229 10.90 -26.02 0.10
N SER A 230 10.99 -27.18 -0.55
CA SER A 230 9.85 -28.11 -0.65
C SER A 230 9.48 -28.76 0.70
N LEU A 231 10.49 -29.03 1.54
CA LEU A 231 10.25 -29.51 2.90
C LEU A 231 9.56 -28.44 3.73
N SER A 232 10.03 -27.19 3.67
CA SER A 232 9.38 -26.08 4.39
C SER A 232 7.93 -25.83 3.93
N GLU A 233 7.63 -25.97 2.63
CA GLU A 233 6.26 -25.87 2.12
C GLU A 233 5.38 -27.03 2.62
N SER A 234 5.94 -28.23 2.73
CA SER A 234 5.23 -29.42 3.23
C SER A 234 4.95 -29.32 4.73
N ASP A 235 5.89 -28.79 5.52
CA ASP A 235 5.70 -28.54 6.95
C ASP A 235 4.56 -27.54 7.18
N ILE A 236 4.54 -26.44 6.41
CA ILE A 236 3.45 -25.45 6.46
C ILE A 236 2.10 -26.09 6.12
N LEU A 237 2.04 -26.99 5.13
CA LEU A 237 0.82 -27.70 4.75
C LEU A 237 0.38 -28.69 5.84
N ASN A 238 1.32 -29.41 6.46
CA ASN A 238 1.03 -30.33 7.55
C ASN A 238 0.51 -29.60 8.79
N ASP A 239 1.12 -28.48 9.18
CA ASP A 239 0.64 -27.65 10.28
C ASP A 239 -0.79 -27.15 10.03
N LYS A 240 -1.08 -26.78 8.78
CA LYS A 240 -2.43 -26.38 8.36
C LYS A 240 -3.43 -27.54 8.45
N LEU A 241 -3.04 -28.77 8.09
CA LEU A 241 -3.90 -29.95 8.20
C LEU A 241 -4.17 -30.34 9.66
N ILE A 242 -3.13 -30.35 10.50
CA ILE A 242 -3.26 -30.61 11.95
C ILE A 242 -4.23 -29.61 12.57
N TYR A 243 -4.08 -28.32 12.24
CA TYR A 243 -4.99 -27.28 12.70
C TYR A 243 -6.44 -27.52 12.24
N GLN A 244 -6.64 -27.91 10.98
CA GLN A 244 -7.98 -28.21 10.45
C GLN A 244 -8.62 -29.42 11.14
N GLU A 245 -7.83 -30.45 11.46
CA GLU A 245 -8.33 -31.60 12.24
C GLU A 245 -8.69 -31.21 13.68
N GLU A 246 -7.90 -30.36 14.33
CA GLU A 246 -8.22 -29.83 15.66
C GLU A 246 -9.49 -28.96 15.64
N GLU A 247 -9.66 -28.12 14.61
CA GLU A 247 -10.84 -27.28 14.43
C GLU A 247 -12.09 -28.15 14.20
N LEU A 248 -11.98 -29.17 13.34
CA LEU A 248 -13.04 -30.14 13.08
C LEU A 248 -13.41 -30.90 14.37
N LYS A 249 -12.42 -31.39 15.13
CA LYS A 249 -12.65 -32.03 16.44
C LYS A 249 -13.34 -31.09 17.40
N SER A 250 -12.90 -29.83 17.51
CA SER A 250 -13.55 -28.84 18.40
C SER A 250 -14.99 -28.55 17.99
N THR A 251 -15.27 -28.54 16.68
CA THR A 251 -16.60 -28.29 16.13
C THR A 251 -17.50 -29.50 16.37
N LEU A 252 -16.99 -30.71 16.15
CA LEU A 252 -17.68 -31.96 16.46
C LEU A 252 -17.92 -32.11 17.97
N GLU A 253 -17.01 -31.67 18.82
CA GLU A 253 -17.19 -31.64 20.28
C GLU A 253 -18.24 -30.61 20.70
N LYS A 254 -18.28 -29.43 20.08
CA LYS A 254 -19.36 -28.45 20.29
C LYS A 254 -20.71 -29.03 19.88
N ILE A 255 -20.80 -29.66 18.71
CA ILE A 255 -22.02 -30.33 18.24
C ILE A 255 -22.40 -31.46 19.19
N LYS A 256 -21.44 -32.30 19.61
CA LYS A 256 -21.65 -33.36 20.60
C LYS A 256 -22.15 -32.80 21.93
N SER A 257 -21.58 -31.70 22.42
CA SER A 257 -22.01 -31.07 23.68
C SER A 257 -23.43 -30.50 23.63
N ILE A 258 -23.88 -30.07 22.44
CA ILE A 258 -25.26 -29.62 22.20
C ILE A 258 -26.21 -30.83 22.20
N VAL A 259 -25.78 -31.97 21.67
CA VAL A 259 -26.58 -33.20 21.58
C VAL A 259 -26.63 -33.99 22.89
N THR A 260 -25.54 -34.01 23.67
CA THR A 260 -25.44 -34.81 24.92
C THR A 260 -25.65 -34.01 26.20
N GLY A 261 -25.92 -32.70 26.11
CA GLY A 261 -26.25 -31.84 27.25
C GLY A 261 -25.15 -31.68 28.32
N SER A 262 -23.95 -32.25 28.12
CA SER A 262 -22.87 -32.20 29.11
C SER A 262 -21.88 -31.08 28.80
N LYS A 263 -21.98 -29.96 29.51
CA LYS A 263 -20.88 -28.99 29.63
C LYS A 263 -19.77 -29.63 30.47
N LYS A 264 -18.71 -30.13 29.84
CA LYS A 264 -17.42 -30.33 30.50
C LYS A 264 -16.44 -29.29 29.96
N GLU A 265 -16.08 -28.35 30.83
CA GLU A 265 -15.01 -27.38 30.58
C GLU A 265 -13.65 -28.09 30.67
N LEU A 266 -12.89 -28.08 29.58
CA LEU A 266 -11.50 -28.52 29.57
C LEU A 266 -10.59 -27.37 30.05
N HIS A 267 -10.06 -27.53 31.26
CA HIS A 267 -8.97 -26.73 31.79
C HIS A 267 -7.64 -27.21 31.23
N HIS A 268 -6.97 -26.39 30.39
CA HIS A 268 -5.53 -26.46 30.18
C HIS A 268 -4.91 -25.06 30.03
N SER A 269 -3.63 -24.99 30.39
CA SER A 269 -2.81 -23.83 30.73
C SER A 269 -2.72 -22.74 29.64
N LYS A 270 -3.78 -21.90 29.49
CA LYS A 270 -3.84 -20.76 28.55
C LYS A 270 -3.93 -19.38 29.23
N LYS A 271 -3.92 -19.31 30.57
CA LYS A 271 -4.43 -18.13 31.31
C LYS A 271 -3.60 -16.85 31.20
N ASP A 272 -2.29 -16.89 30.94
CA ASP A 272 -1.47 -15.66 30.85
C ASP A 272 -1.18 -15.18 29.42
N LYS A 273 -1.05 -16.09 28.43
CA LYS A 273 -0.86 -15.71 27.02
C LYS A 273 -2.16 -15.29 26.32
N ALA A 274 -3.28 -15.96 26.63
CA ALA A 274 -4.60 -15.55 26.13
C ALA A 274 -5.03 -14.18 26.70
N LYS A 275 -4.56 -13.82 27.90
CA LYS A 275 -4.88 -12.52 28.52
C LYS A 275 -4.28 -11.36 27.72
N LYS A 276 -3.00 -11.44 27.30
CA LYS A 276 -2.36 -10.41 26.47
C LYS A 276 -2.95 -10.31 25.06
N GLN A 277 -3.27 -11.45 24.42
CA GLN A 277 -3.98 -11.49 23.13
C GLN A 277 -5.33 -10.79 23.20
N ASN A 278 -6.10 -11.09 24.25
CA ASN A 278 -7.40 -10.48 24.48
C ASN A 278 -7.24 -8.99 24.80
N ILE A 279 -6.25 -8.59 25.60
CA ILE A 279 -6.01 -7.19 25.96
C ILE A 279 -5.67 -6.33 24.72
N LEU A 280 -4.75 -6.76 23.84
CA LEU A 280 -4.45 -5.97 22.63
C LEU A 280 -5.68 -5.83 21.73
N PHE A 281 -6.42 -6.92 21.54
CA PHE A 281 -7.65 -6.90 20.74
C PHE A 281 -8.71 -6.00 21.36
N LEU A 282 -8.94 -6.07 22.67
CA LEU A 282 -9.87 -5.20 23.41
C LEU A 282 -9.45 -3.72 23.33
N THR A 283 -8.15 -3.43 23.43
CA THR A 283 -7.62 -2.08 23.26
C THR A 283 -7.90 -1.55 21.85
N CYS A 284 -7.66 -2.37 20.82
CA CYS A 284 -7.99 -2.03 19.43
C CYS A 284 -9.50 -1.86 19.26
N GLN A 285 -10.31 -2.77 19.80
CA GLN A 285 -11.77 -2.74 19.72
C GLN A 285 -12.34 -1.48 20.36
N LEU A 286 -11.81 -1.03 21.49
CA LEU A 286 -12.22 0.22 22.11
C LEU A 286 -11.87 1.44 21.25
N ILE A 287 -10.69 1.46 20.61
CA ILE A 287 -10.34 2.52 19.66
C ILE A 287 -11.30 2.48 18.46
N GLY A 288 -11.62 1.28 17.97
CA GLY A 288 -12.63 1.03 16.94
C GLY A 288 -14.01 1.57 17.30
N GLU A 289 -14.50 1.32 18.51
CA GLU A 289 -15.80 1.82 18.97
C GLU A 289 -15.85 3.35 19.02
N GLN A 290 -14.76 4.01 19.43
CA GLN A 290 -14.68 5.48 19.45
C GLN A 290 -14.58 6.09 18.04
N THR A 291 -13.85 5.44 17.15
CA THR A 291 -13.69 5.86 15.75
C THR A 291 -14.91 5.52 14.89
N GLY A 292 -15.69 4.50 15.26
CA GLY A 292 -16.92 4.07 14.61
C GLY A 292 -16.79 2.86 13.68
N PHE A 293 -15.79 2.00 13.87
CA PHE A 293 -15.65 0.72 13.15
C PHE A 293 -15.35 -0.44 14.11
N LYS A 294 -15.67 -1.67 13.70
CA LYS A 294 -15.47 -2.86 14.54
C LYS A 294 -14.24 -3.62 14.09
N PHE A 295 -13.41 -4.03 15.03
CA PHE A 295 -12.33 -4.98 14.77
C PHE A 295 -12.89 -6.40 14.84
N GLU A 296 -12.48 -7.24 13.89
CA GLU A 296 -12.70 -8.68 13.88
C GLU A 296 -11.45 -9.39 14.40
N GLU A 297 -11.65 -10.44 15.18
CA GLU A 297 -10.55 -11.25 15.68
C GLU A 297 -9.97 -12.08 14.53
N PRO A 298 -8.62 -12.15 14.38
CA PRO A 298 -8.02 -12.96 13.34
C PRO A 298 -8.35 -14.44 13.55
N LYS A 299 -9.03 -15.04 12.56
CA LYS A 299 -9.44 -16.45 12.61
C LYS A 299 -8.27 -17.44 12.66
N TYR A 300 -7.10 -17.02 12.17
CA TYR A 300 -5.88 -17.82 12.10
C TYR A 300 -4.69 -16.96 12.55
N PHE A 301 -3.96 -17.38 13.58
CA PHE A 301 -2.69 -16.79 13.99
C PHE A 301 -1.75 -17.89 14.51
N GLU A 302 -0.62 -18.09 13.84
CA GLU A 302 0.40 -19.07 14.22
C GLU A 302 0.98 -18.72 15.61
N ALA A 303 0.95 -19.67 16.55
CA ALA A 303 1.42 -19.46 17.91
C ALA A 303 2.95 -19.23 18.00
N ASP A 304 3.70 -19.70 17.01
CA ASP A 304 5.17 -19.73 17.02
C ASP A 304 5.81 -18.42 16.50
N ASN A 305 5.05 -17.55 15.82
CA ASN A 305 5.49 -16.23 15.32
C ASN A 305 4.89 -15.05 16.12
N TYR A 306 4.66 -15.24 17.42
CA TYR A 306 4.02 -14.23 18.27
C TYR A 306 4.93 -13.02 18.55
N ASN A 307 4.80 -11.99 17.71
CA ASN A 307 5.25 -10.63 17.97
C ASN A 307 4.00 -9.75 18.12
N THR A 308 3.94 -8.89 19.15
CA THR A 308 2.83 -7.94 19.37
C THR A 308 2.52 -7.12 18.11
N ASN A 309 3.56 -6.74 17.36
CA ASN A 309 3.39 -6.05 16.08
C ASN A 309 2.75 -6.96 15.01
N ASN A 310 3.18 -8.22 14.89
CA ASN A 310 2.59 -9.17 13.93
C ASN A 310 1.12 -9.44 14.25
N TYR A 311 0.78 -9.58 15.53
CA TYR A 311 -0.60 -9.76 15.97
C TYR A 311 -1.46 -8.52 15.70
N LEU A 312 -0.92 -7.31 15.92
CA LEU A 312 -1.58 -6.07 15.53
C LEU A 312 -1.87 -6.01 14.02
N TYR A 313 -0.91 -6.39 13.17
CA TYR A 313 -1.12 -6.45 11.72
C TYR A 313 -2.14 -7.53 11.33
N ALA A 314 -2.17 -8.68 12.01
CA ALA A 314 -3.16 -9.72 11.78
C ALA A 314 -4.59 -9.26 12.15
N ILE A 315 -4.76 -8.56 13.28
CA ILE A 315 -6.02 -7.91 13.68
C ILE A 315 -6.44 -6.90 12.60
N ALA A 316 -5.52 -6.05 12.15
CA ALA A 316 -5.84 -5.05 11.13
C ALA A 316 -6.19 -5.68 9.78
N GLN A 317 -5.51 -6.75 9.37
CA GLN A 317 -5.77 -7.45 8.12
C GLN A 317 -7.13 -8.15 8.12
N SER A 318 -7.45 -8.88 9.19
CA SER A 318 -8.76 -9.53 9.36
C SER A 318 -9.89 -8.51 9.41
N SER A 319 -9.68 -7.41 10.13
CA SER A 319 -10.61 -6.28 10.24
C SER A 319 -10.62 -5.35 9.03
N LYS A 320 -9.78 -5.60 8.00
CA LYS A 320 -9.63 -4.75 6.81
C LYS A 320 -9.25 -3.28 7.12
N VAL A 321 -8.65 -3.02 8.27
CA VAL A 321 -8.19 -1.70 8.73
C VAL A 321 -6.75 -1.47 8.28
N ARG A 322 -6.43 -0.25 7.84
CA ARG A 322 -5.04 0.16 7.62
C ARG A 322 -4.45 0.75 8.88
N ILE A 323 -3.19 0.41 9.15
CA ILE A 323 -2.43 0.95 10.26
C ILE A 323 -1.41 1.96 9.72
N ARG A 324 -1.28 3.10 10.41
CA ARG A 324 -0.20 4.07 10.18
C ARG A 324 0.60 4.25 11.47
N LYS A 325 1.92 4.15 11.37
CA LYS A 325 2.84 4.51 12.45
C LYS A 325 2.96 6.03 12.56
N ILE A 326 2.90 6.54 13.77
CA ILE A 326 3.03 7.96 14.11
C ILE A 326 4.10 8.08 15.16
N ILE A 327 4.94 9.10 15.03
CA ILE A 327 5.97 9.36 16.02
C ILE A 327 5.40 10.36 17.04
N LEU A 328 5.31 9.94 18.28
CA LEU A 328 4.88 10.75 19.42
C LEU A 328 6.09 11.58 19.88
N ARG A 329 6.22 12.81 19.35
CA ARG A 329 7.30 13.75 19.71
C ARG A 329 6.77 14.90 20.54
N ASP A 330 7.63 15.42 21.41
CA ASP A 330 7.39 16.63 22.19
C ASP A 330 6.01 16.63 22.88
N VAL A 331 5.15 17.60 22.57
CA VAL A 331 3.85 17.81 23.23
C VAL A 331 2.69 17.31 22.37
N TRP A 332 2.85 16.14 21.73
CA TRP A 332 1.88 15.56 20.78
C TRP A 332 0.45 15.44 21.33
N TRP A 333 0.26 15.34 22.66
CA TRP A 333 -1.06 15.23 23.30
C TRP A 333 -1.84 16.56 23.31
N LYS A 334 -1.21 17.68 22.94
CA LYS A 334 -1.91 18.95 22.69
C LYS A 334 -2.44 19.06 21.27
N ASP A 335 -2.01 18.19 20.37
CA ASP A 335 -2.39 18.21 18.96
C ASP A 335 -3.55 17.24 18.66
N GLU A 336 -4.38 17.61 17.70
CA GLU A 336 -5.52 16.81 17.27
C GLU A 336 -5.12 15.74 16.25
N ASN A 337 -4.62 14.62 16.77
CA ASN A 337 -4.17 13.44 16.02
C ASN A 337 -5.21 12.30 16.05
N GLY A 338 -6.38 12.46 16.64
CA GLY A 338 -7.40 11.41 16.72
C GLY A 338 -7.07 10.31 17.73
N HIS A 339 -7.77 9.18 17.67
CA HIS A 339 -7.55 8.07 18.60
C HIS A 339 -6.32 7.25 18.18
N LEU A 340 -5.45 6.93 19.14
CA LEU A 340 -4.18 6.25 18.90
C LEU A 340 -4.05 5.00 19.79
N LEU A 341 -3.32 4.01 19.30
CA LEU A 341 -2.78 2.91 20.09
C LEU A 341 -1.32 3.22 20.39
N ALA A 342 -0.91 3.14 21.64
CA ALA A 342 0.49 3.23 22.03
C ALA A 342 0.88 2.01 22.88
N PHE A 343 2.18 1.87 23.12
CA PHE A 343 2.74 0.83 23.98
C PHE A 343 3.48 1.50 25.13
N VAL A 344 3.43 0.91 26.32
CA VAL A 344 4.20 1.36 27.48
C VAL A 344 5.64 0.87 27.34
N LYS A 345 6.63 1.75 27.49
CA LYS A 345 8.06 1.47 27.20
C LYS A 345 8.64 0.33 28.05
N GLU A 346 8.26 0.24 29.32
CA GLU A 346 8.80 -0.77 30.25
C GLU A 346 8.15 -2.15 30.10
N THR A 347 6.84 -2.19 29.85
CA THR A 347 6.05 -3.43 29.92
C THR A 347 5.59 -3.93 28.54
N ASN A 348 5.75 -3.11 27.49
CA ASN A 348 5.22 -3.31 26.15
C ASN A 348 3.71 -3.63 26.15
N GLU A 349 2.98 -3.03 27.09
CA GLU A 349 1.54 -3.20 27.22
C GLU A 349 0.80 -2.25 26.28
N PRO A 350 -0.23 -2.73 25.55
CA PRO A 350 -1.01 -1.87 24.68
C PRO A 350 -1.96 -0.99 25.48
N VAL A 351 -1.94 0.30 25.17
CA VAL A 351 -2.78 1.33 25.79
C VAL A 351 -3.53 2.12 24.73
N ALA A 352 -4.81 2.39 24.99
CA ALA A 352 -5.63 3.21 24.11
C ALA A 352 -5.51 4.68 24.52
N LEU A 353 -5.11 5.53 23.58
CA LEU A 353 -5.10 6.98 23.71
C LEU A 353 -6.35 7.54 23.05
N ILE A 354 -7.34 7.88 23.86
CA ILE A 354 -8.63 8.40 23.43
C ILE A 354 -8.61 9.91 23.48
N GLN A 355 -8.62 10.57 22.32
CA GLN A 355 -8.78 12.00 22.26
C GLN A 355 -10.21 12.42 22.70
N LYS A 356 -10.34 13.23 23.77
CA LYS A 356 -11.64 13.80 24.17
C LYS A 356 -11.88 15.18 23.59
N ASN A 357 -10.87 16.05 23.69
CA ASN A 357 -10.90 17.42 23.21
C ASN A 357 -9.74 17.63 22.22
N SER A 358 -9.70 18.77 21.53
CA SER A 358 -8.60 19.11 20.63
C SER A 358 -7.22 19.02 21.31
N THR A 359 -7.14 19.25 22.63
CA THR A 359 -5.89 19.35 23.39
C THR A 359 -5.75 18.33 24.53
N THR A 360 -6.65 17.35 24.64
CA THR A 360 -6.67 16.43 25.79
C THR A 360 -6.91 14.99 25.38
N TYR A 361 -6.00 14.11 25.80
CA TYR A 361 -6.06 12.67 25.62
C TYR A 361 -6.29 11.96 26.95
N LEU A 362 -7.12 10.93 26.92
CA LEU A 362 -7.27 9.96 27.99
C LEU A 362 -6.49 8.71 27.61
N ILE A 363 -5.63 8.23 28.51
CA ILE A 363 -5.02 6.92 28.40
C ILE A 363 -5.91 5.91 29.12
N LYS A 364 -6.27 4.84 28.44
CA LYS A 364 -7.04 3.72 28.99
C LYS A 364 -6.21 2.45 28.90
N ASN A 365 -5.83 1.92 30.05
CA ASN A 365 -5.08 0.67 30.15
C ASN A 365 -6.03 -0.44 30.60
N PHE A 366 -6.25 -1.43 29.71
CA PHE A 366 -7.11 -2.59 29.99
C PHE A 366 -6.50 -3.60 30.96
N SER A 367 -5.17 -3.64 31.11
CA SER A 367 -4.48 -4.49 32.09
C SER A 367 -4.70 -4.01 33.53
N LYS A 368 -4.73 -2.68 33.73
CA LYS A 368 -4.88 -2.05 35.06
C LYS A 368 -6.30 -1.54 35.35
N GLY A 369 -7.15 -1.41 34.33
CA GLY A 369 -8.51 -0.85 34.45
C GLY A 369 -8.53 0.65 34.76
N THR A 370 -7.41 1.36 34.57
CA THR A 370 -7.25 2.77 34.92
C THR A 370 -7.48 3.67 33.71
N GLU A 371 -8.24 4.75 33.91
CA GLU A 371 -8.38 5.86 32.96
C GLU A 371 -7.72 7.10 33.56
N THR A 372 -6.68 7.63 32.92
CA THR A 372 -6.00 8.86 33.36
C THR A 372 -5.83 9.85 32.22
N ILE A 373 -5.67 11.14 32.54
CA ILE A 373 -5.39 12.18 31.55
C ILE A 373 -3.89 12.13 31.21
N VAL A 374 -3.56 12.22 29.93
CA VAL A 374 -2.17 12.25 29.49
C VAL A 374 -1.52 13.57 29.90
N ASN A 375 -0.53 13.46 30.78
CA ASN A 375 0.37 14.53 31.20
C ASN A 375 1.78 14.26 30.67
N ASN A 376 2.70 15.21 30.86
CA ASN A 376 4.10 15.07 30.41
C ASN A 376 4.76 13.79 30.97
N GLU A 377 4.55 13.51 32.28
CA GLU A 377 5.07 12.31 32.93
C GLU A 377 4.54 11.00 32.29
N ILE A 378 3.27 10.96 31.92
CA ILE A 378 2.67 9.78 31.27
C ILE A 378 3.16 9.67 29.83
N ALA A 379 3.32 10.78 29.13
CA ALA A 379 3.82 10.79 27.75
C ALA A 379 5.25 10.22 27.67
N ASP A 380 6.11 10.49 28.65
CA ASP A 380 7.47 9.95 28.73
C ASP A 380 7.53 8.45 28.99
N THR A 381 6.48 7.87 29.61
CA THR A 381 6.38 6.42 29.84
C THR A 381 5.98 5.62 28.60
N LEU A 382 5.51 6.28 27.55
CA LEU A 382 5.06 5.65 26.32
C LEU A 382 6.22 5.44 25.34
N GLU A 383 6.10 4.43 24.49
CA GLU A 383 6.98 4.29 23.35
C GLU A 383 6.83 5.48 22.39
N PRO A 384 7.92 5.94 21.74
CA PRO A 384 7.85 7.04 20.78
C PRO A 384 7.02 6.75 19.53
N ILE A 385 6.59 5.50 19.32
CA ILE A 385 5.82 5.07 18.16
C ILE A 385 4.40 4.73 18.61
N GLY A 386 3.44 5.50 18.12
CA GLY A 386 2.02 5.20 18.18
C GLY A 386 1.49 4.64 16.87
N TYR A 387 0.31 4.04 16.92
CA TYR A 387 -0.39 3.47 15.78
C TYR A 387 -1.77 4.12 15.66
N MET A 388 -2.07 4.63 14.47
CA MET A 388 -3.38 5.15 14.10
C MET A 388 -4.05 4.17 13.14
N PHE A 389 -5.36 4.05 13.28
CA PHE A 389 -6.17 3.14 12.49
C PHE A 389 -7.07 3.91 11.52
N PHE A 390 -7.13 3.42 10.28
CA PHE A 390 -8.06 3.90 9.26
C PHE A 390 -8.89 2.74 8.73
N SER A 391 -10.21 2.84 8.85
CA SER A 391 -11.11 1.85 8.27
C SER A 391 -11.17 1.98 6.74
N GLY A 392 -11.03 0.87 6.03
CA GLY A 392 -11.39 0.76 4.62
C GLY A 392 -12.91 0.64 4.40
N PHE A 393 -13.34 0.58 3.14
CA PHE A 393 -14.73 0.21 2.84
C PHE A 393 -14.95 -1.31 2.99
N ASP A 394 -15.74 -1.72 3.98
CA ASP A 394 -16.08 -3.13 4.19
C ASP A 394 -17.21 -3.65 3.29
N VAL A 395 -18.06 -2.75 2.81
CA VAL A 395 -19.27 -3.07 2.05
C VAL A 395 -19.22 -2.34 0.71
N LYS A 396 -19.77 -2.96 -0.35
CA LYS A 396 -20.03 -2.27 -1.60
C LYS A 396 -20.86 -1.01 -1.32
N MET A 397 -20.28 0.15 -1.62
CA MET A 397 -20.92 1.45 -1.48
C MET A 397 -21.85 1.69 -2.68
N ASP A 398 -23.02 1.06 -2.63
CA ASP A 398 -24.07 1.12 -3.65
C ASP A 398 -24.99 2.36 -3.52
N SER A 399 -24.92 3.08 -2.39
CA SER A 399 -25.83 4.17 -2.07
C SER A 399 -25.12 5.36 -1.43
N ILE A 400 -25.56 6.57 -1.80
CA ILE A 400 -25.14 7.85 -1.21
C ILE A 400 -25.34 7.83 0.32
N LYS A 401 -26.40 7.17 0.82
CA LYS A 401 -26.65 7.05 2.27
C LYS A 401 -25.53 6.30 3.00
N LYS A 402 -25.01 5.23 2.39
CA LYS A 402 -23.90 4.45 2.97
C LYS A 402 -22.61 5.27 2.95
N VAL A 403 -22.33 5.98 1.86
CA VAL A 403 -21.18 6.88 1.75
C VAL A 403 -21.24 7.99 2.79
N LEU A 404 -22.41 8.62 2.96
CA LEU A 404 -22.60 9.66 3.97
C LEU A 404 -22.48 9.12 5.39
N ASN A 405 -23.08 7.96 5.69
CA ASN A 405 -22.98 7.35 7.02
C ASN A 405 -21.52 6.99 7.37
N PHE A 406 -20.76 6.49 6.40
CA PHE A 406 -19.32 6.26 6.56
C PHE A 406 -18.55 7.57 6.76
N ALA A 407 -18.83 8.59 5.95
CA ALA A 407 -18.19 9.90 6.05
C ALA A 407 -18.52 10.64 7.36
N MET A 408 -19.67 10.32 7.98
CA MET A 408 -20.10 10.85 9.27
C MET A 408 -19.62 10.01 10.47
N ASN A 409 -19.12 8.80 10.27
CA ASN A 409 -18.52 8.02 11.35
C ASN A 409 -17.25 8.72 11.86
N GLY A 410 -17.12 8.80 13.18
CA GLY A 410 -16.05 9.55 13.87
C GLY A 410 -16.32 11.05 14.08
N VAL A 411 -17.27 11.68 13.37
CA VAL A 411 -17.55 13.14 13.46
C VAL A 411 -18.94 13.48 14.01
N LYS A 412 -19.67 12.50 14.56
CA LYS A 412 -21.05 12.68 15.07
C LYS A 412 -21.17 13.76 16.16
N LYS A 413 -20.13 13.92 16.99
CA LYS A 413 -20.10 14.97 18.04
C LYS A 413 -20.01 16.36 17.43
N ASP A 414 -19.05 16.55 16.51
CA ASP A 414 -18.86 17.82 15.80
C ASP A 414 -20.11 18.16 14.98
N ALA A 415 -20.75 17.18 14.34
CA ALA A 415 -22.01 17.36 13.61
C ALA A 415 -23.17 17.82 14.53
N ARG A 416 -23.27 17.25 15.73
CA ARG A 416 -24.30 17.64 16.72
C ARG A 416 -24.06 19.05 17.24
N LEU A 417 -22.81 19.39 17.58
CA LEU A 417 -22.46 20.74 18.01
C LEU A 417 -22.73 21.76 16.92
N LEU A 418 -22.42 21.42 15.66
CA LEU A 418 -22.71 22.26 14.52
C LEU A 418 -24.23 22.48 14.37
N LEU A 419 -25.04 21.42 14.42
CA LEU A 419 -26.50 21.54 14.36
C LEU A 419 -27.05 22.46 15.46
N VAL A 420 -26.55 22.35 16.69
CA VAL A 420 -26.97 23.21 17.81
C VAL A 420 -26.54 24.65 17.59
N ALA A 421 -25.28 24.89 17.22
CA ALA A 421 -24.77 26.24 16.94
C ALA A 421 -25.57 26.91 15.83
N SER A 422 -25.85 26.17 14.76
CA SER A 422 -26.62 26.66 13.64
C SER A 422 -28.10 26.92 13.96
N LEU A 423 -28.73 26.09 14.82
CA LEU A 423 -30.07 26.37 15.34
C LEU A 423 -30.10 27.66 16.17
N LEU A 424 -29.08 27.92 16.98
CA LEU A 424 -28.97 29.17 17.74
C LEU A 424 -28.81 30.39 16.81
N VAL A 425 -27.97 30.29 15.78
CA VAL A 425 -27.83 31.33 14.74
C VAL A 425 -29.17 31.58 14.06
N SER A 426 -29.91 30.53 13.71
CA SER A 426 -31.22 30.63 13.09
C SER A 426 -32.24 31.33 14.01
N LEU A 427 -32.29 30.97 15.30
CA LEU A 427 -33.17 31.60 16.28
C LEU A 427 -32.87 33.10 16.44
N ILE A 428 -31.59 33.46 16.51
CA ILE A 428 -31.16 34.86 16.60
C ILE A 428 -31.50 35.62 15.32
N GLY A 429 -31.39 34.96 14.16
CA GLY A 429 -31.79 35.54 12.88
C GLY A 429 -33.29 35.90 12.83
N LEU A 430 -34.15 35.17 13.54
CA LEU A 430 -35.58 35.47 13.64
C LEU A 430 -35.88 36.72 14.47
N LEU A 431 -34.95 37.17 15.33
CA LEU A 431 -35.12 38.42 16.06
C LEU A 431 -35.08 39.63 15.13
N ILE A 432 -34.42 39.53 13.97
CA ILE A 432 -34.27 40.65 13.04
C ILE A 432 -35.64 41.10 12.47
N PRO A 433 -36.48 40.23 11.87
CA PRO A 433 -37.83 40.61 11.44
C PRO A 433 -38.69 41.17 12.57
N ILE A 434 -38.63 40.57 13.77
CA ILE A 434 -39.44 40.99 14.93
C ILE A 434 -39.02 42.39 15.40
N LEU A 435 -37.72 42.64 15.54
CA LEU A 435 -37.18 43.96 15.91
C LEU A 435 -37.48 45.00 14.84
N SER A 436 -37.40 44.63 13.56
CA SER A 436 -37.80 45.52 12.47
C SER A 436 -39.27 45.89 12.57
N GLY A 437 -40.16 44.94 12.88
CA GLY A 437 -41.58 45.21 13.12
C GLY A 437 -41.79 46.21 14.26
N MET A 438 -41.18 45.96 15.43
CA MET A 438 -41.25 46.88 16.57
C MET A 438 -40.74 48.29 16.22
N ILE A 439 -39.70 48.41 15.39
CA ILE A 439 -39.21 49.72 14.95
C ILE A 439 -40.30 50.48 14.17
N TYR A 440 -40.97 49.82 13.23
CA TYR A 440 -42.01 50.45 12.42
C TYR A 440 -43.30 50.73 13.20
N ASP A 441 -43.72 49.78 14.03
CA ASP A 441 -45.02 49.84 14.69
C ASP A 441 -44.99 50.69 15.96
N ASP A 442 -43.91 50.62 16.76
CA ASP A 442 -43.83 51.26 18.07
C ASP A 442 -42.80 52.40 18.13
N VAL A 443 -41.60 52.23 17.57
CA VAL A 443 -40.51 53.21 17.80
C VAL A 443 -40.65 54.47 16.95
N ILE A 444 -40.94 54.31 15.66
CA ILE A 444 -41.07 55.44 14.72
C ILE A 444 -42.29 56.32 15.09
N PRO A 445 -43.48 55.78 15.41
CA PRO A 445 -44.64 56.61 15.75
C PRO A 445 -44.49 57.35 17.08
N THR A 446 -43.83 56.75 18.08
CA THR A 446 -43.70 57.33 19.43
C THR A 446 -42.63 58.42 19.50
N ALA A 447 -41.74 58.51 18.50
CA ALA A 447 -40.66 59.50 18.36
C ALA A 447 -39.72 59.63 19.59
N ASP A 448 -39.71 58.64 20.49
CA ASP A 448 -38.88 58.65 21.69
C ASP A 448 -37.45 58.22 21.36
N LYS A 449 -36.51 59.16 21.52
CA LYS A 449 -35.09 58.94 21.24
C LYS A 449 -34.47 57.89 22.18
N SER A 450 -35.01 57.70 23.39
CA SER A 450 -34.48 56.73 24.34
C SER A 450 -34.74 55.30 23.89
N ILE A 451 -35.98 54.99 23.48
CA ILE A 451 -36.40 53.66 23.00
C ILE A 451 -35.69 53.31 21.70
N HIS A 452 -35.51 54.30 20.81
CA HIS A 452 -34.75 54.12 19.57
C HIS A 452 -33.29 53.72 19.83
N LEU A 453 -32.63 54.37 20.80
CA LEU A 453 -31.23 54.09 21.14
C LEU A 453 -31.09 52.73 21.83
N GLU A 454 -32.06 52.33 22.66
CA GLU A 454 -32.09 51.01 23.31
C GLU A 454 -32.20 49.87 22.30
N ILE A 455 -33.15 49.95 21.36
CA ILE A 455 -33.31 48.94 20.30
C ILE A 455 -32.09 48.90 19.38
N PHE A 456 -31.51 50.06 19.05
CA PHE A 456 -30.28 50.12 18.29
C PHE A 456 -29.12 49.38 18.99
N MET A 457 -28.94 49.58 20.30
CA MET A 457 -27.93 48.86 21.08
C MET A 457 -28.20 47.36 21.13
N ILE A 458 -29.46 46.94 21.28
CA ILE A 458 -29.85 45.53 21.22
C ILE A 458 -29.50 44.92 19.85
N MET A 459 -29.79 45.61 18.74
CA MET A 459 -29.45 45.13 17.40
C MET A 459 -27.95 45.01 17.19
N ILE A 460 -27.15 45.95 17.71
CA ILE A 460 -25.68 45.85 17.68
C ILE A 460 -25.21 44.62 18.44
N ILE A 461 -25.71 44.40 19.67
CA ILE A 461 -25.33 43.24 20.49
C ILE A 461 -25.71 41.94 19.76
N ILE A 462 -26.92 41.86 19.22
CA ILE A 462 -27.38 40.72 18.41
C ILE A 462 -26.46 40.50 17.20
N GLY A 463 -26.04 41.57 16.52
CA GLY A 463 -25.08 41.51 15.42
C GLY A 463 -23.74 40.90 15.83
N PHE A 464 -23.17 41.35 16.95
CA PHE A 464 -21.92 40.79 17.48
C PHE A 464 -22.06 39.34 17.93
N VAL A 465 -23.14 38.99 18.61
CA VAL A 465 -23.42 37.60 19.05
C VAL A 465 -23.60 36.70 17.83
N SER A 466 -24.36 37.15 16.82
CA SER A 466 -24.57 36.42 15.56
C SER A 466 -23.25 36.21 14.82
N ALA A 467 -22.41 37.25 14.71
CA ALA A 467 -21.08 37.14 14.10
C ALA A 467 -20.20 36.12 14.84
N GLY A 468 -20.17 36.16 16.18
CA GLY A 468 -19.42 35.20 16.98
C GLY A 468 -19.90 33.75 16.80
N LEU A 469 -21.21 33.53 16.75
CA LEU A 469 -21.79 32.20 16.50
C LEU A 469 -21.56 31.72 15.07
N GLN A 470 -21.62 32.61 14.07
CA GLN A 470 -21.28 32.28 12.67
C GLN A 470 -19.81 31.89 12.52
N LEU A 471 -18.90 32.57 13.22
CA LEU A 471 -17.49 32.18 13.27
C LEU A 471 -17.32 30.79 13.91
N ALA A 472 -17.97 30.53 15.04
CA ALA A 472 -17.95 29.21 15.67
C ALA A 472 -18.52 28.11 14.76
N GLN A 473 -19.62 28.39 14.07
CA GLN A 473 -20.22 27.50 13.08
C GLN A 473 -19.25 27.22 11.92
N GLY A 474 -18.57 28.24 11.39
CA GLY A 474 -17.59 28.09 10.31
C GLY A 474 -16.40 27.22 10.71
N VAL A 475 -15.88 27.37 11.94
CA VAL A 475 -14.82 26.52 12.48
C VAL A 475 -15.30 25.07 12.64
N LEU A 476 -16.50 24.85 13.19
CA LEU A 476 -17.08 23.51 13.30
C LEU A 476 -17.28 22.86 11.93
N GLN A 477 -17.72 23.64 10.94
CA GLN A 477 -17.93 23.16 9.57
C GLN A 477 -16.61 22.73 8.94
N MET A 478 -15.55 23.54 9.07
CA MET A 478 -14.21 23.22 8.58
C MET A 478 -13.65 21.94 9.23
N ARG A 479 -13.84 21.76 10.54
CA ARG A 479 -13.41 20.55 11.26
C ARG A 479 -14.16 19.30 10.79
N LEU A 480 -15.48 19.40 10.65
CA LEU A 480 -16.31 18.32 10.13
C LEU A 480 -15.91 17.96 8.70
N GLU A 481 -15.70 18.96 7.85
CA GLU A 481 -15.33 18.76 6.45
C GLU A 481 -13.95 18.07 6.33
N SER A 482 -12.96 18.53 7.10
CA SER A 482 -11.60 17.99 7.06
C SER A 482 -11.55 16.53 7.52
N LYS A 483 -12.10 16.23 8.70
CA LYS A 483 -12.11 14.86 9.25
C LYS A 483 -12.89 13.89 8.38
N SER A 484 -14.06 14.33 7.89
CA SER A 484 -14.90 13.53 7.00
C SER A 484 -14.21 13.26 5.65
N SER A 485 -13.48 14.25 5.11
CA SER A 485 -12.71 14.11 3.86
C SER A 485 -11.59 13.08 4.01
N VAL A 486 -10.81 13.16 5.09
CA VAL A 486 -9.69 12.23 5.34
C VAL A 486 -10.20 10.79 5.45
N ASN A 487 -11.24 10.56 6.26
CA ASN A 487 -11.81 9.22 6.44
C ASN A 487 -12.30 8.63 5.10
N LEU A 488 -13.04 9.42 4.32
CA LEU A 488 -13.55 8.98 3.03
C LEU A 488 -12.43 8.72 2.02
N GLN A 489 -11.43 9.61 1.93
CA GLN A 489 -10.35 9.48 0.95
C GLN A 489 -9.46 8.26 1.24
N VAL A 490 -9.15 7.99 2.51
CA VAL A 490 -8.42 6.79 2.90
C VAL A 490 -9.24 5.53 2.59
N GLY A 491 -10.54 5.53 2.89
CA GLY A 491 -11.44 4.42 2.57
C GLY A 491 -11.54 4.11 1.08
N VAL A 492 -11.69 5.16 0.24
CA VAL A 492 -11.73 5.03 -1.22
C VAL A 492 -10.41 4.49 -1.76
N MET A 493 -9.29 5.03 -1.30
CA MET A 493 -7.96 4.63 -1.77
C MET A 493 -7.65 3.18 -1.40
N ASP A 494 -7.94 2.79 -0.16
CA ASP A 494 -7.77 1.41 0.29
C ASP A 494 -8.64 0.44 -0.51
N TYR A 495 -9.91 0.79 -0.77
CA TYR A 495 -10.80 -0.02 -1.58
C TYR A 495 -10.30 -0.21 -3.01
N ILE A 496 -9.85 0.86 -3.66
CA ILE A 496 -9.33 0.79 -5.03
C ILE A 496 -8.13 -0.13 -5.10
N LEU A 497 -7.16 0.04 -4.20
CA LEU A 497 -5.94 -0.78 -4.17
C LEU A 497 -6.20 -2.29 -4.00
N ARG A 498 -7.37 -2.69 -3.49
CA ARG A 498 -7.77 -4.10 -3.32
C ARG A 498 -8.53 -4.67 -4.52
N LEU A 499 -8.90 -3.85 -5.50
CA LEU A 499 -9.65 -4.32 -6.67
C LEU A 499 -8.77 -5.21 -7.58
N PRO A 500 -9.36 -6.24 -8.21
CA PRO A 500 -8.62 -7.13 -9.11
C PRO A 500 -8.18 -6.40 -10.38
N VAL A 501 -7.11 -6.89 -11.02
CA VAL A 501 -6.56 -6.32 -12.27
C VAL A 501 -7.61 -6.20 -13.39
N THR A 502 -8.61 -7.09 -13.40
CA THR A 502 -9.72 -7.07 -14.37
C THR A 502 -10.61 -5.84 -14.26
N PHE A 503 -10.69 -5.19 -13.08
CA PHE A 503 -11.39 -3.91 -12.90
C PHE A 503 -10.66 -2.78 -13.63
N TYR A 504 -9.34 -2.69 -13.46
CA TYR A 504 -8.53 -1.62 -14.04
C TYR A 504 -8.51 -1.64 -15.57
N LYS A 505 -8.68 -2.81 -16.20
CA LYS A 505 -8.79 -2.93 -17.67
C LYS A 505 -10.04 -2.25 -18.25
N LYS A 506 -11.08 -1.96 -17.43
CA LYS A 506 -12.35 -1.37 -17.89
C LYS A 506 -12.34 0.16 -17.92
N TYR A 507 -11.36 0.81 -17.30
CA TYR A 507 -11.34 2.26 -17.08
C TYR A 507 -9.99 2.84 -17.45
N THR A 508 -9.97 4.04 -18.03
CA THR A 508 -8.72 4.78 -18.22
C THR A 508 -8.25 5.39 -16.90
N ALA A 509 -6.95 5.69 -16.79
CA ALA A 509 -6.40 6.33 -15.59
C ALA A 509 -7.08 7.69 -15.30
N GLY A 510 -7.41 8.46 -16.35
CA GLY A 510 -8.13 9.72 -16.23
C GLY A 510 -9.58 9.56 -15.76
N ASP A 511 -10.34 8.60 -16.30
CA ASP A 511 -11.72 8.35 -15.85
C ASP A 511 -11.75 7.89 -14.38
N LEU A 512 -10.87 6.96 -14.00
CA LEU A 512 -10.80 6.47 -12.63
C LEU A 512 -10.43 7.58 -11.64
N THR A 513 -9.48 8.44 -12.00
CA THR A 513 -9.08 9.59 -11.17
C THR A 513 -10.25 10.56 -10.97
N ASN A 514 -10.98 10.90 -12.04
CA ASN A 514 -12.16 11.77 -11.93
C ASN A 514 -13.24 11.18 -11.03
N ARG A 515 -13.49 9.87 -11.13
CA ARG A 515 -14.46 9.19 -10.27
C ARG A 515 -14.05 9.28 -8.80
N VAL A 516 -12.78 9.04 -8.48
CA VAL A 516 -12.26 9.15 -7.10
C VAL A 516 -12.44 10.56 -6.54
N LEU A 517 -12.04 11.57 -7.31
CA LEU A 517 -12.18 12.98 -6.90
C LEU A 517 -13.66 13.38 -6.75
N SER A 518 -14.51 12.88 -7.64
CA SER A 518 -15.96 13.15 -7.61
C SER A 518 -16.62 12.62 -6.34
N ILE A 519 -16.13 11.53 -5.72
CA ILE A 519 -16.68 11.06 -4.44
C ILE A 519 -16.47 12.12 -3.35
N ASN A 520 -15.30 12.77 -3.32
CA ASN A 520 -15.05 13.85 -2.37
C ASN A 520 -15.94 15.07 -2.67
N SER A 521 -16.11 15.43 -3.94
CA SER A 521 -17.03 16.51 -4.34
C SER A 521 -18.48 16.20 -3.96
N ILE A 522 -18.95 14.97 -4.18
CA ILE A 522 -20.30 14.53 -3.78
C ILE A 522 -20.47 14.64 -2.27
N ARG A 523 -19.49 14.17 -1.49
CA ARG A 523 -19.49 14.30 -0.03
C ARG A 523 -19.54 15.78 0.39
N GLN A 524 -18.72 16.65 -0.23
CA GLN A 524 -18.69 18.07 0.09
C GLN A 524 -20.03 18.74 -0.19
N ILE A 525 -20.62 18.48 -1.36
CA ILE A 525 -21.96 18.95 -1.72
C ILE A 525 -22.98 18.43 -0.70
N LEU A 526 -22.97 17.13 -0.39
CA LEU A 526 -23.92 16.58 0.57
C LEU A 526 -23.77 17.22 1.96
N SER A 527 -22.56 17.30 2.49
CA SER A 527 -22.32 17.87 3.83
C SER A 527 -22.74 19.33 3.91
N ASN A 528 -22.37 20.14 2.92
CA ASN A 528 -22.71 21.56 2.90
C ASN A 528 -24.21 21.77 2.62
N THR A 529 -24.75 21.13 1.58
CA THR A 529 -26.15 21.29 1.19
C THR A 529 -27.10 20.71 2.22
N LEU A 530 -26.86 19.52 2.77
CA LEU A 530 -27.76 18.95 3.79
C LEU A 530 -27.82 19.84 5.03
N MET A 531 -26.67 20.39 5.45
CA MET A 531 -26.64 21.29 6.60
C MET A 531 -27.40 22.59 6.28
N THR A 532 -27.12 23.24 5.16
CA THR A 532 -27.83 24.45 4.74
C THR A 532 -29.33 24.21 4.57
N VAL A 533 -29.75 23.06 4.02
CA VAL A 533 -31.16 22.71 3.82
C VAL A 533 -31.87 22.48 5.14
N VAL A 534 -31.27 21.76 6.09
CA VAL A 534 -31.89 21.57 7.41
C VAL A 534 -32.08 22.91 8.11
N LEU A 535 -31.09 23.78 8.06
CA LEU A 535 -31.14 25.08 8.74
C LEU A 535 -32.08 26.06 8.07
N SER A 536 -31.96 26.21 6.75
CA SER A 536 -32.86 27.06 5.97
C SER A 536 -34.29 26.53 6.03
N GLY A 537 -34.47 25.21 6.11
CA GLY A 537 -35.77 24.57 6.31
C GLY A 537 -36.38 24.91 7.65
N VAL A 538 -35.63 24.81 8.76
CA VAL A 538 -36.11 25.23 10.09
C VAL A 538 -36.42 26.73 10.10
N PHE A 539 -35.52 27.57 9.59
CA PHE A 539 -35.72 29.01 9.52
C PHE A 539 -36.94 29.38 8.67
N SER A 540 -37.10 28.77 7.50
CA SER A 540 -38.24 28.96 6.60
C SER A 540 -39.54 28.49 7.23
N PHE A 541 -39.53 27.35 7.92
CA PHE A 541 -40.70 26.82 8.62
C PHE A 541 -41.17 27.75 9.74
N VAL A 542 -40.25 28.28 10.55
CA VAL A 542 -40.61 29.22 11.62
C VAL A 542 -41.10 30.55 11.04
N ASN A 543 -40.45 31.09 10.01
CA ASN A 543 -40.94 32.31 9.34
C ASN A 543 -42.32 32.11 8.72
N LEU A 544 -42.60 30.95 8.15
CA LEU A 544 -43.92 30.62 7.62
C LEU A 544 -44.97 30.59 8.73
N LEU A 545 -44.68 29.99 9.89
CA LEU A 545 -45.57 30.05 11.06
C LEU A 545 -45.81 31.49 11.54
N LEU A 546 -44.76 32.32 11.55
CA LEU A 546 -44.83 33.72 11.96
C LEU A 546 -45.65 34.56 10.97
N LEU A 547 -45.55 34.26 9.68
CA LEU A 547 -46.39 34.84 8.63
C LEU A 547 -47.87 34.47 8.82
N PHE A 548 -48.17 33.19 9.13
CA PHE A 548 -49.52 32.74 9.46
C PHE A 548 -50.09 33.41 10.72
N TYR A 549 -49.23 33.70 11.70
CA TYR A 549 -49.61 34.40 12.91
C TYR A 549 -49.99 35.87 12.63
N TYR A 550 -49.28 36.54 11.71
CA TYR A 550 -49.59 37.92 11.33
C TYR A 550 -50.80 38.04 10.41
N ASP A 551 -50.83 37.32 9.29
CA ASP A 551 -51.96 37.34 8.36
C ASP A 551 -52.04 36.02 7.58
N SER A 552 -53.12 35.26 7.83
CA SER A 552 -53.34 33.97 7.17
C SER A 552 -53.60 34.09 5.66
N SER A 553 -54.13 35.21 5.16
CA SER A 553 -54.40 35.40 3.73
C SER A 553 -53.10 35.59 2.95
N LEU A 554 -52.23 36.47 3.43
CA LEU A 554 -50.89 36.68 2.86
C LEU A 554 -50.03 35.41 2.96
N ALA A 555 -50.19 34.63 4.02
CA ALA A 555 -49.48 33.36 4.17
C ALA A 555 -49.81 32.34 3.07
N TRP A 556 -51.07 32.19 2.68
CA TRP A 556 -51.46 31.31 1.57
C TRP A 556 -50.89 31.76 0.21
N VAL A 557 -50.78 33.07 -0.02
CA VAL A 557 -50.12 33.61 -1.21
C VAL A 557 -48.64 33.24 -1.21
N GLY A 558 -47.94 33.43 -0.09
CA GLY A 558 -46.54 33.05 0.07
C GLY A 558 -46.30 31.54 -0.15
N VAL A 559 -47.16 30.68 0.40
CA VAL A 559 -47.11 29.22 0.17
C VAL A 559 -47.28 28.88 -1.30
N THR A 560 -48.22 29.53 -1.99
CA THR A 560 -48.47 29.29 -3.42
C THR A 560 -47.26 29.69 -4.26
N LEU A 561 -46.67 30.86 -4.00
CA LEU A 561 -45.45 31.32 -4.68
C LEU A 561 -44.27 30.38 -4.43
N ALA A 562 -44.07 29.93 -3.19
CA ALA A 562 -43.03 28.96 -2.84
C ALA A 562 -43.21 27.63 -3.58
N LEU A 563 -44.44 27.13 -3.70
CA LEU A 563 -44.75 25.89 -4.39
C LEU A 563 -44.49 26.01 -5.90
N ILE A 564 -44.82 27.15 -6.50
CA ILE A 564 -44.48 27.46 -7.91
C ILE A 564 -42.96 27.44 -8.11
N ALA A 565 -42.21 28.10 -7.22
CA ALA A 565 -40.75 28.12 -7.30
C ALA A 565 -40.13 26.72 -7.18
N ILE A 566 -40.56 25.93 -6.19
CA ILE A 566 -40.08 24.56 -6.00
C ILE A 566 -40.40 23.71 -7.23
N SER A 567 -41.63 23.79 -7.76
CA SER A 567 -42.04 23.03 -8.94
C SER A 567 -41.19 23.38 -10.17
N PHE A 568 -40.94 24.68 -10.39
CA PHE A 568 -40.09 25.14 -11.49
C PHE A 568 -38.65 24.65 -11.34
N MET A 569 -38.06 24.79 -10.15
CA MET A 569 -36.69 24.33 -9.87
C MET A 569 -36.53 22.82 -10.06
N VAL A 570 -37.48 22.01 -9.58
CA VAL A 570 -37.45 20.54 -9.73
C VAL A 570 -37.53 20.15 -11.20
N LEU A 571 -38.44 20.77 -11.96
CA LEU A 571 -38.62 20.49 -13.37
C LEU A 571 -37.38 20.84 -14.19
N MET A 572 -36.83 22.05 -14.01
CA MET A 572 -35.59 22.47 -14.67
C MET A 572 -34.39 21.61 -14.25
N GLY A 573 -34.28 21.27 -12.96
CA GLY A 573 -33.25 20.39 -12.44
C GLY A 573 -33.30 18.99 -13.06
N TRP A 574 -34.49 18.44 -13.29
CA TRP A 574 -34.66 17.13 -13.92
C TRP A 574 -34.21 17.11 -15.38
N PHE A 575 -34.55 18.15 -16.15
CA PHE A 575 -34.06 18.32 -17.52
C PHE A 575 -32.53 18.51 -17.56
N LYS A 576 -32.00 19.35 -16.67
CA LYS A 576 -30.56 19.61 -16.56
C LYS A 576 -29.77 18.33 -16.25
N LEU A 577 -30.27 17.49 -15.33
CA LEU A 577 -29.59 16.28 -14.88
C LEU A 577 -29.25 15.31 -16.02
N LYS A 578 -30.10 15.23 -17.05
CA LYS A 578 -29.84 14.40 -18.24
C LYS A 578 -28.58 14.87 -18.97
N TYR A 579 -28.46 16.18 -19.22
CA TYR A 579 -27.30 16.76 -19.90
C TYR A 579 -26.04 16.72 -19.02
N ASP A 580 -26.16 16.98 -17.72
CA ASP A 580 -25.02 16.91 -16.80
C ASP A 580 -24.39 15.50 -16.74
N ARG A 581 -25.20 14.44 -16.83
CA ARG A 581 -24.69 13.06 -16.93
C ARG A 581 -23.88 12.83 -18.21
N GLU A 582 -24.35 13.34 -19.34
CA GLU A 582 -23.62 13.22 -20.60
C GLU A 582 -22.35 14.07 -20.60
N VAL A 583 -22.41 15.31 -20.10
CA VAL A 583 -21.26 16.20 -19.93
C VAL A 583 -20.19 15.52 -19.08
N SER A 584 -20.56 14.94 -17.93
CA SER A 584 -19.62 14.24 -17.05
C SER A 584 -18.93 13.06 -17.75
N LYS A 585 -19.69 12.26 -18.54
CA LYS A 585 -19.13 11.15 -19.32
C LYS A 585 -18.11 11.62 -20.36
N TYR A 586 -18.47 12.59 -21.21
CA TYR A 586 -17.58 13.10 -22.26
C TYR A 586 -16.37 13.86 -21.68
N GLN A 587 -16.54 14.51 -20.54
CA GLN A 587 -15.45 15.16 -19.82
C GLN A 587 -14.42 14.12 -19.32
N GLY A 588 -14.88 12.98 -18.78
CA GLY A 588 -14.01 11.85 -18.42
C GLY A 588 -13.26 11.29 -19.63
N ASP A 589 -13.96 11.08 -20.75
CA ASP A 589 -13.36 10.58 -22.00
C ASP A 589 -12.29 11.53 -22.56
N ILE A 590 -12.50 12.85 -22.51
CA ILE A 590 -11.51 13.85 -22.93
C ILE A 590 -10.29 13.85 -22.01
N GLN A 591 -10.48 13.76 -20.70
CA GLN A 591 -9.38 13.72 -19.76
C GLN A 591 -8.54 12.45 -19.89
N GLY A 592 -9.19 11.30 -20.12
CA GLY A 592 -8.51 10.04 -20.45
C GLY A 592 -7.68 10.17 -21.74
N PHE A 593 -8.29 10.71 -22.79
CA PHE A 593 -7.59 10.98 -24.06
C PHE A 593 -6.39 11.93 -23.89
N LEU A 594 -6.53 12.99 -23.09
CA LEU A 594 -5.42 13.91 -22.79
C LEU A 594 -4.28 13.20 -22.05
N PHE A 595 -4.59 12.32 -21.09
CA PHE A 595 -3.57 11.56 -20.37
C PHE A 595 -2.81 10.60 -21.30
N GLU A 596 -3.52 9.87 -22.18
CA GLU A 596 -2.92 9.00 -23.19
C GLU A 596 -2.03 9.77 -24.16
N PHE A 597 -2.53 10.91 -24.66
CA PHE A 597 -1.80 11.83 -25.51
C PHE A 597 -0.50 12.33 -24.86
N LEU A 598 -0.58 12.84 -23.62
CA LEU A 598 0.57 13.37 -22.89
C LEU A 598 1.59 12.28 -22.58
N SER A 599 1.14 11.08 -22.21
CA SER A 599 2.02 9.92 -21.98
C SER A 599 2.69 9.44 -23.26
N GLY A 600 2.03 9.62 -24.41
CA GLY A 600 2.51 9.23 -25.75
C GLY A 600 3.21 10.34 -26.54
N ILE A 601 3.49 11.50 -25.94
CA ILE A 601 3.94 12.71 -26.66
C ILE A 601 5.20 12.48 -27.51
N SER A 602 6.13 11.66 -27.03
CA SER A 602 7.35 11.30 -27.76
C SER A 602 7.04 10.61 -29.09
N LYS A 603 6.10 9.65 -29.09
CA LYS A 603 5.68 8.92 -30.30
C LYS A 603 5.01 9.85 -31.30
N ILE A 604 4.22 10.81 -30.82
CA ILE A 604 3.50 11.75 -31.67
C ILE A 604 4.47 12.71 -32.37
N ARG A 605 5.49 13.18 -31.64
CA ARG A 605 6.53 14.05 -32.21
C ARG A 605 7.38 13.34 -33.25
N ILE A 606 7.75 12.08 -33.01
CA ILE A 606 8.52 11.28 -33.97
C ILE A 606 7.71 11.00 -35.24
N THR A 607 6.38 10.89 -35.13
CA THR A 607 5.49 10.59 -36.26
C THR A 607 4.91 11.83 -36.95
N GLY A 608 5.18 13.05 -36.45
CA GLY A 608 4.60 14.29 -36.97
C GLY A 608 3.06 14.34 -36.89
N GLY A 609 2.48 13.62 -35.92
CA GLY A 609 1.04 13.38 -35.81
C GLY A 609 0.25 14.48 -35.09
N GLU A 610 0.86 15.63 -34.76
CA GLU A 610 0.26 16.64 -33.86
C GLU A 610 -1.07 17.18 -34.40
N LYS A 611 -1.13 17.50 -35.70
CA LYS A 611 -2.35 18.02 -36.34
C LYS A 611 -3.52 17.02 -36.25
N ARG A 612 -3.23 15.73 -36.39
CA ARG A 612 -4.24 14.67 -36.30
C ARG A 612 -4.78 14.54 -34.88
N ILE A 613 -3.89 14.56 -33.89
CA ILE A 613 -4.28 14.52 -32.47
C ILE A 613 -5.09 15.76 -32.08
N PHE A 614 -4.67 16.95 -32.54
CA PHE A 614 -5.42 18.18 -32.29
C PHE A 614 -6.82 18.14 -32.89
N SER A 615 -6.98 17.59 -34.10
CA SER A 615 -8.28 17.39 -34.73
C SER A 615 -9.18 16.44 -33.92
N LEU A 616 -8.64 15.30 -33.47
CA LEU A 616 -9.39 14.34 -32.62
C LEU A 616 -9.78 14.95 -31.27
N TRP A 617 -8.89 15.71 -30.65
CA TRP A 617 -9.20 16.47 -29.45
C TRP A 617 -10.31 17.49 -29.70
N GLY A 618 -10.20 18.25 -30.79
CA GLY A 618 -11.17 19.28 -31.18
C GLY A 618 -12.57 18.71 -31.41
N GLU A 619 -12.69 17.53 -32.02
CA GLU A 619 -13.98 16.85 -32.20
C GLU A 619 -14.62 16.47 -30.87
N LYS A 620 -13.85 15.83 -29.97
CA LYS A 620 -14.34 15.48 -28.62
C LYS A 620 -14.72 16.72 -27.83
N PHE A 621 -13.88 17.74 -27.84
CA PHE A 621 -14.11 19.02 -27.15
C PHE A 621 -15.35 19.74 -27.68
N SER A 622 -15.58 19.73 -29.00
CA SER A 622 -16.78 20.30 -29.61
C SER A 622 -18.06 19.62 -29.09
N LYS A 623 -18.08 18.28 -29.03
CA LYS A 623 -19.21 17.52 -28.48
C LYS A 623 -19.45 17.87 -27.00
N LEU A 624 -18.40 17.94 -26.18
CA LEU A 624 -18.49 18.37 -24.79
C LEU A 624 -19.09 19.77 -24.67
N LYS A 625 -18.63 20.73 -25.49
CA LYS A 625 -19.12 22.11 -25.45
C LYS A 625 -20.57 22.24 -25.91
N LYS A 626 -21.01 21.47 -26.91
CA LYS A 626 -22.43 21.45 -27.31
C LYS A 626 -23.34 20.99 -26.17
N LEU A 627 -22.97 19.89 -25.50
CA LEU A 627 -23.70 19.38 -24.34
C LEU A 627 -23.67 20.36 -23.16
N GLY A 628 -22.50 20.95 -22.90
CA GLY A 628 -22.32 21.97 -21.87
C GLY A 628 -23.15 23.23 -22.12
N PHE A 629 -23.31 23.64 -23.38
CA PHE A 629 -24.19 24.76 -23.75
C PHE A 629 -25.66 24.44 -23.50
N SER A 630 -26.11 23.22 -23.81
CA SER A 630 -27.46 22.77 -23.49
C SER A 630 -27.70 22.75 -21.97
N SER A 631 -26.79 22.19 -21.17
CA SER A 631 -26.89 22.24 -19.70
C SER A 631 -26.87 23.69 -19.17
N GLY A 632 -25.96 24.51 -19.68
CA GLY A 632 -25.84 25.93 -19.33
C GLY A 632 -27.10 26.74 -19.65
N SER A 633 -27.80 26.40 -20.73
CA SER A 633 -29.08 27.05 -21.08
C SER A 633 -30.15 26.80 -20.00
N TYR A 634 -30.26 25.58 -19.48
CA TYR A 634 -31.15 25.29 -18.33
C TYR A 634 -30.71 26.00 -17.06
N GLN A 635 -29.39 26.13 -16.83
CA GLN A 635 -28.88 26.91 -15.70
C GLN A 635 -29.27 28.39 -15.82
N ASN A 636 -29.19 28.98 -17.01
CA ASN A 636 -29.60 30.36 -17.25
C ASN A 636 -31.09 30.56 -17.00
N PHE A 637 -31.95 29.59 -17.37
CA PHE A 637 -33.38 29.66 -17.03
C PHE A 637 -33.62 29.69 -15.51
N VAL A 638 -32.88 28.89 -14.75
CA VAL A 638 -32.95 28.91 -13.28
C VAL A 638 -32.47 30.25 -12.72
N GLU A 639 -31.40 30.81 -13.27
CA GLU A 639 -30.85 32.10 -12.82
C GLU A 639 -31.80 33.26 -13.11
N VAL A 640 -32.35 33.34 -14.32
CA VAL A 640 -33.38 34.33 -14.69
C VAL A 640 -34.60 34.22 -13.80
N PHE A 641 -35.06 32.99 -13.51
CA PHE A 641 -36.15 32.77 -12.57
C PHE A 641 -35.80 33.27 -11.17
N ASN A 642 -34.63 32.94 -10.64
CA ASN A 642 -34.18 33.39 -9.32
C ASN A 642 -34.03 34.91 -9.21
N SER A 643 -33.61 35.59 -10.29
CA SER A 643 -33.54 37.06 -10.31
C SER A 643 -34.91 37.72 -10.44
N SER A 644 -35.86 37.07 -11.13
CA SER A 644 -37.20 37.62 -11.35
C SER A 644 -38.16 37.33 -10.19
N TYR A 645 -37.99 36.20 -9.50
CA TYR A 645 -38.88 35.74 -8.44
C TYR A 645 -39.06 36.73 -7.29
N PRO A 646 -38.00 37.41 -6.76
CA PRO A 646 -38.14 38.44 -5.74
C PRO A 646 -38.95 39.68 -6.14
N LEU A 647 -39.23 39.90 -7.44
CA LEU A 647 -40.10 41.01 -7.88
C LEU A 647 -41.59 40.67 -7.70
N PHE A 648 -41.92 39.39 -7.57
CA PHE A 648 -43.29 38.88 -7.42
C PHE A 648 -43.62 38.48 -5.97
N THR A 649 -42.62 38.40 -5.09
CA THR A 649 -42.74 38.11 -3.65
C THR A 649 -42.39 39.35 -2.84
#